data_AF-A0A3Q2CI03-F1
#
_entry.id   AF-A0A3Q2CI03-F1
#
_cell.length_a   1.000
_cell.length_b   1.000
_cell.length_c   1.000
_cell.angle_alpha   90.00
_cell.angle_beta   90.00
_cell.angle_gamma   90.00
#
_symmetry.space_group_name_H-M   'P 1'
#
loop_
_entity.id
_entity.type
_entity.pdbx_description
1 polymer ?
#
loop_
_entity_poly.entity_id
_entity_poly.type
_entity_poly.pdbx_seq_one_letter_code
_entity_poly.pdbx_strand_id
1 'polypeptide(L)'
;MFGRSRSWVGGQGKTKNIHSLDHLKYMYHILTKNTTVTDHNRNLLVETIRTITEILIWGDQNDSSVFDFFLEKNMFVFFLNILRQKSGRYVCVQLLQTLNILFENISHETSLYYLLSNNHVNSIIVHKFDFSDEEIMAYYISFLKTLSLKLNNHTVHFFYNEHTNDFALYTEAIKFFNHPESMVRIAVRTITLNVYKVDNQHMLHYIRDKTAVPYFSNLVWFIGSHVIELDKCVQTDEEHKNRGKLSDLVAEHLDHLHYLNDILIINCEFLNDVLTDHLLNRLFLPLYVYSLVSPETLDKSFFFFSVFFLPQVFLIIHYQPLVNALADVILNGDLSVFIGQTDHASAGALRRFIKPPESLERSLEMSRHRGRKKTQKRPNYKNLGEEDDERAGGGGEIEMVVMDKCTASELAEQNITDEEKTAAATRTNTQRSRPFLDMVYGALDCTSDDYHALFVLCLLYAISHSKGVNQDLLERLQLPVPNQERASYSVVLVERLIRIMNQAALPDGKVRLATLELSCLLLKQSVLSGSHCLIKDVHLACLEGAREESLLLLRTFYKGEEIFLDMFEDEYRSMTNKPLNVEYLMMDASILLPPTGTPLTGIDFVKRLPCGDVEKTRKAIRVFFMLRSLSLQLQGEPETQLPLTRPEDLIKTDDVLDLNNSDLIACMVVSKDGSQAQRFLAVDVYQMSLVEPETKRLGWGVVKFAGLLQDMQVSGVEDDSRALNIVIHKPSSNPHAKPLPILQANFIFADHIRCIIAKQRLAKGRIQARRMKMQRIAALLDLPVQPSATEVLGFGQTASASPSGLPFRFYEQSRRAPNDPTANRSVFASVDKVPGFAVAHCVPQHSPSPLSSPSPPSSGSGSTGRCDSVTASSASFQSPSGNPYTEL
;
A
#
# COMPACT_ATOMS: atom_id res chain seq x y z
N MET A 1 24.12 29.80 12.45
CA MET A 1 25.30 30.68 12.29
C MET A 1 25.78 31.08 13.68
N PHE A 2 27.00 30.70 14.10
CA PHE A 2 27.55 31.11 15.40
C PHE A 2 28.74 32.07 15.20
N GLY A 3 28.44 33.37 15.20
CA GLY A 3 29.46 34.42 15.09
C GLY A 3 30.12 34.72 16.44
N ARG A 4 31.38 34.29 16.62
CA ARG A 4 32.22 34.75 17.74
C ARG A 4 32.53 36.25 17.57
N SER A 5 32.04 37.09 18.48
CA SER A 5 32.55 38.47 18.62
C SER A 5 33.80 38.50 19.50
N ARG A 6 34.73 39.41 19.19
CA ARG A 6 36.07 39.48 19.80
C ARG A 6 36.06 40.15 21.17
N SER A 7 36.94 39.71 22.05
CA SER A 7 37.27 40.39 23.30
C SER A 7 38.19 41.59 23.08
N TRP A 8 38.07 42.62 23.92
CA TRP A 8 39.24 43.39 24.35
C TRP A 8 39.04 44.05 25.72
N VAL A 9 40.15 44.16 26.47
CA VAL A 9 40.37 44.92 27.72
C VAL A 9 39.66 44.44 29.00
N GLY A 10 40.39 43.61 29.76
CA GLY A 10 40.80 43.97 31.14
C GLY A 10 39.78 43.87 32.28
N GLY A 11 39.66 42.70 32.90
CA GLY A 11 39.07 42.56 34.24
C GLY A 11 38.98 41.11 34.69
N GLN A 12 39.64 40.76 35.81
CA GLN A 12 39.48 39.45 36.45
C GLN A 12 38.09 39.32 37.08
N GLY A 13 37.13 38.82 36.31
CA GLY A 13 35.83 38.38 36.79
C GLY A 13 35.73 36.86 36.73
N LYS A 14 35.30 36.22 37.82
CA LYS A 14 34.94 34.80 37.85
C LYS A 14 34.02 34.49 36.66
N THR A 15 34.25 33.36 35.98
CA THR A 15 33.28 32.81 35.02
C THR A 15 31.92 32.72 35.70
N LYS A 16 30.98 33.62 35.34
CA LYS A 16 29.65 33.61 35.93
C LYS A 16 29.00 32.28 35.55
N ASN A 17 28.62 31.47 36.54
CA ASN A 17 27.82 30.28 36.28
C ASN A 17 26.51 30.73 35.64
N ILE A 18 26.37 30.46 34.34
CA ILE A 18 25.24 30.87 33.51
C ILE A 18 23.97 30.24 34.09
N HIS A 19 24.06 28.98 34.53
CA HIS A 19 23.04 28.29 35.29
C HIS A 19 23.33 28.45 36.79
N SER A 20 22.81 29.54 37.39
CA SER A 20 22.86 29.75 38.83
C SER A 20 21.68 30.57 39.33
N LEU A 21 21.26 30.32 40.57
CA LEU A 21 20.20 31.07 41.25
C LEU A 21 20.46 32.59 41.28
N ASP A 22 21.73 33.00 41.44
CA ASP A 22 22.09 34.43 41.41
C ASP A 22 21.99 35.04 40.01
N HIS A 23 22.17 34.24 38.95
CA HIS A 23 21.86 34.70 37.60
C HIS A 23 20.35 34.83 37.37
N LEU A 24 19.54 33.90 37.90
CA LEU A 24 18.08 34.00 37.85
C LEU A 24 17.54 35.25 38.58
N LYS A 25 18.08 35.57 39.77
CA LYS A 25 17.79 36.82 40.50
C LYS A 25 18.11 38.06 39.66
N TYR A 26 19.20 38.05 38.90
CA TYR A 26 19.55 39.13 37.98
C TYR A 26 18.60 39.22 36.77
N MET A 27 18.22 38.09 36.17
CA MET A 27 17.20 38.04 35.10
C MET A 27 15.83 38.58 35.58
N TYR A 28 15.40 38.22 36.80
CA TYR A 28 14.20 38.77 37.43
C TYR A 28 14.26 40.31 37.56
N HIS A 29 15.42 40.85 37.93
CA HIS A 29 15.62 42.31 38.00
C HIS A 29 15.51 42.99 36.62
N ILE A 30 15.90 42.32 35.54
CA ILE A 30 15.71 42.84 34.17
C ILE A 30 14.22 42.87 33.80
N LEU A 31 13.47 41.78 34.07
CA LEU A 31 12.04 41.70 33.78
C LEU A 31 11.22 42.73 34.58
N THR A 32 11.49 42.88 35.88
CA THR A 32 10.80 43.89 36.72
C THR A 32 11.05 45.33 36.27
N LYS A 33 12.21 45.62 35.66
CA LYS A 33 12.53 46.94 35.10
C LYS A 33 11.94 47.19 33.70
N ASN A 34 11.64 46.12 32.95
CA ASN A 34 11.20 46.17 31.56
C ASN A 34 9.82 45.51 31.41
N THR A 35 8.85 45.95 32.21
CA THR A 35 7.50 45.39 32.17
C THR A 35 6.75 45.69 30.88
N THR A 36 7.08 46.80 30.21
CA THR A 36 6.51 47.18 28.90
C THR A 36 7.45 46.86 27.75
N VAL A 37 6.92 46.25 26.69
CA VAL A 37 7.70 45.91 25.49
C VAL A 37 7.77 47.10 24.53
N THR A 38 8.97 47.38 24.05
CA THR A 38 9.29 48.45 23.10
C THR A 38 10.30 47.95 22.06
N ASP A 39 10.42 48.62 20.91
CA ASP A 39 11.38 48.23 19.86
C ASP A 39 12.85 48.21 20.32
N HIS A 40 13.18 48.96 21.38
CA HIS A 40 14.51 49.06 21.96
C HIS A 40 14.82 47.94 22.96
N ASN A 41 13.83 47.44 23.71
CA ASN A 41 14.05 46.41 24.74
C ASN A 41 13.58 45.00 24.36
N ARG A 42 12.83 44.82 23.25
CA ARG A 42 12.33 43.51 22.79
C ARG A 42 13.40 42.42 22.68
N ASN A 43 14.58 42.73 22.16
CA ASN A 43 15.67 41.76 22.02
C ASN A 43 16.24 41.35 23.39
N LEU A 44 16.38 42.31 24.31
CA LEU A 44 16.82 42.06 25.68
C LEU A 44 15.79 41.19 26.42
N LEU A 45 14.50 41.45 26.26
CA LEU A 45 13.42 40.68 26.90
C LEU A 45 13.36 39.24 26.37
N VAL A 46 13.44 39.04 25.06
CA VAL A 46 13.52 37.70 24.44
C VAL A 46 14.72 36.93 24.98
N GLU A 47 15.91 37.53 24.98
CA GLU A 47 17.13 36.87 25.46
C GLU A 47 17.09 36.58 26.97
N THR A 48 16.45 37.45 27.76
CA THR A 48 16.20 37.24 29.18
C THR A 48 15.27 36.05 29.42
N ILE A 49 14.18 35.93 28.65
CA ILE A 49 13.22 34.80 28.72
C ILE A 49 13.88 33.47 28.30
N ARG A 50 14.69 33.50 27.24
CA ARG A 50 15.49 32.37 26.76
C ARG A 50 16.47 31.90 27.84
N THR A 51 17.21 32.83 28.44
CA THR A 51 18.18 32.55 29.52
C THR A 51 17.50 32.01 30.77
N ILE A 52 16.36 32.58 31.20
CA ILE A 52 15.57 32.03 32.32
C ILE A 52 15.17 30.58 32.04
N THR A 53 14.77 30.27 30.81
CA THR A 53 14.35 28.91 30.42
C THR A 53 15.51 27.92 30.42
N GLU A 54 16.69 28.32 29.94
CA GLU A 54 17.92 27.50 30.07
C GLU A 54 18.31 27.27 31.54
N ILE A 55 18.12 28.27 32.41
CA ILE A 55 18.34 28.12 33.86
C ILE A 55 17.29 27.16 34.47
N LEU A 56 16.01 27.24 34.06
CA LEU A 56 14.96 26.34 34.56
C LEU A 56 15.20 24.89 34.13
N ILE A 57 15.51 24.63 32.86
CA ILE A 57 15.77 23.26 32.36
C ILE A 57 16.98 22.65 33.08
N TRP A 58 18.04 23.44 33.31
CA TRP A 58 19.19 22.97 34.09
C TRP A 58 18.83 22.77 35.57
N GLY A 59 18.10 23.72 36.17
CA GLY A 59 17.66 23.68 37.56
C GLY A 59 16.76 22.49 37.89
N ASP A 60 15.89 22.09 36.96
CA ASP A 60 15.02 20.90 37.08
C ASP A 60 15.81 19.67 37.48
N GLN A 61 16.96 19.46 36.84
CA GLN A 61 17.80 18.27 36.96
C GLN A 61 18.93 18.41 38.00
N ASN A 62 19.27 19.64 38.44
CA ASN A 62 20.50 19.90 39.21
C ASN A 62 20.31 20.74 40.49
N ASP A 63 19.30 21.61 40.58
CA ASP A 63 19.14 22.56 41.70
C ASP A 63 17.67 23.02 41.85
N SER A 64 16.94 22.40 42.78
CA SER A 64 15.53 22.73 43.04
C SER A 64 15.30 24.17 43.51
N SER A 65 16.32 24.81 44.12
CA SER A 65 16.20 26.18 44.64
C SER A 65 15.95 27.22 43.53
N VAL A 66 16.31 26.87 42.28
CA VAL A 66 15.99 27.62 41.07
C VAL A 66 14.47 27.69 40.85
N PHE A 67 13.78 26.56 40.97
CA PHE A 67 12.31 26.50 40.85
C PHE A 67 11.62 27.17 42.03
N ASP A 68 12.10 26.93 43.26
CA ASP A 68 11.54 27.56 44.46
C ASP A 68 11.52 29.09 44.32
N PHE A 69 12.64 29.69 43.88
CA PHE A 69 12.72 31.14 43.65
C PHE A 69 11.85 31.62 42.47
N PHE A 70 11.80 30.88 41.37
CA PHE A 70 10.97 31.21 40.21
C PHE A 70 9.48 31.28 40.57
N LEU A 71 9.03 30.35 41.42
CA LEU A 71 7.67 30.28 41.93
C LEU A 71 7.40 31.34 43.00
N GLU A 72 8.31 31.55 43.95
CA GLU A 72 8.20 32.57 45.01
C GLU A 72 8.04 33.99 44.42
N LYS A 73 8.70 34.27 43.29
CA LYS A 73 8.58 35.55 42.57
C LYS A 73 7.55 35.54 41.44
N ASN A 74 6.78 34.46 41.29
CA ASN A 74 5.74 34.26 40.28
C ASN A 74 6.20 34.66 38.86
N MET A 75 7.43 34.29 38.50
CA MET A 75 8.13 34.83 37.33
C MET A 75 7.45 34.49 36.00
N PHE A 76 6.65 33.42 35.96
CA PHE A 76 5.86 33.02 34.79
C PHE A 76 4.82 34.08 34.37
N VAL A 77 4.32 34.91 35.30
CA VAL A 77 3.38 36.01 34.98
C VAL A 77 4.00 37.03 34.03
N PHE A 78 5.32 37.26 34.08
CA PHE A 78 5.98 38.18 33.15
C PHE A 78 5.88 37.69 31.70
N PHE A 79 5.93 36.38 31.48
CA PHE A 79 5.86 35.78 30.13
C PHE A 79 4.46 36.01 29.55
N LEU A 80 3.41 35.77 30.35
CA LEU A 80 2.02 36.06 30.00
C LEU A 80 1.75 37.55 29.79
N ASN A 81 2.32 38.42 30.62
CA ASN A 81 2.17 39.87 30.50
C ASN A 81 2.87 40.43 29.26
N ILE A 82 4.03 39.91 28.88
CA ILE A 82 4.73 40.27 27.65
C ILE A 82 3.89 39.84 26.43
N LEU A 83 3.40 38.60 26.42
CA LEU A 83 2.53 38.09 25.36
C LEU A 83 1.27 38.96 25.14
N ARG A 84 0.62 39.41 26.23
CA ARG A 84 -0.60 40.23 26.19
C ARG A 84 -0.41 41.63 25.59
N GLN A 85 0.81 42.14 25.46
CA GLN A 85 1.08 43.53 25.06
C GLN A 85 1.08 43.80 23.55
N LYS A 86 0.73 42.82 22.71
CA LYS A 86 0.83 42.92 21.23
C LYS A 86 2.24 43.29 20.77
N SER A 87 3.25 42.70 21.40
CA SER A 87 4.69 42.97 21.23
C SER A 87 5.31 42.61 19.87
N GLY A 88 4.49 42.43 18.83
CA GLY A 88 4.92 42.03 17.48
C GLY A 88 5.27 40.55 17.32
N ARG A 89 5.30 40.09 16.06
CA ARG A 89 5.58 38.70 15.64
C ARG A 89 6.79 38.10 16.35
N TYR A 90 7.95 38.77 16.28
CA TYR A 90 9.22 38.26 16.79
C TYR A 90 9.15 37.87 18.27
N VAL A 91 8.60 38.73 19.13
CA VAL A 91 8.51 38.45 20.58
C VAL A 91 7.53 37.32 20.86
N CYS A 92 6.41 37.26 20.12
CA CYS A 92 5.40 36.20 20.24
C CYS A 92 5.97 34.82 19.86
N VAL A 93 6.59 34.73 18.68
CA VAL A 93 7.26 33.52 18.17
C VAL A 93 8.31 33.03 19.16
N GLN A 94 9.19 33.91 19.61
CA GLN A 94 10.27 33.53 20.54
C GLN A 94 9.74 33.10 21.91
N LEU A 95 8.66 33.70 22.41
CA LEU A 95 7.99 33.23 23.63
C LEU A 95 7.40 31.82 23.47
N LEU A 96 6.66 31.57 22.39
CA LEU A 96 6.07 30.25 22.10
C LEU A 96 7.15 29.19 21.92
N GLN A 97 8.21 29.49 21.15
CA GLN A 97 9.35 28.60 20.96
C GLN A 97 10.04 28.28 22.30
N THR A 98 10.28 29.29 23.12
CA THR A 98 10.93 29.12 24.43
C THR A 98 10.08 28.29 25.39
N LEU A 99 8.76 28.55 25.44
CA LEU A 99 7.83 27.75 26.23
C LEU A 99 7.73 26.30 25.74
N ASN A 100 7.78 26.07 24.43
CA ASN A 100 7.80 24.73 23.86
C ASN A 100 9.04 23.95 24.33
N ILE A 101 10.22 24.56 24.23
CA ILE A 101 11.49 23.98 24.69
C ILE A 101 11.46 23.69 26.21
N LEU A 102 10.88 24.59 27.01
CA LEU A 102 10.71 24.39 28.46
C LEU A 102 9.90 23.14 28.76
N PHE A 103 8.69 23.02 28.21
CA PHE A 103 7.82 21.88 28.50
C PHE A 103 8.29 20.58 27.87
N GLU A 104 9.00 20.62 26.74
CA GLU A 104 9.62 19.43 26.14
C GLU A 104 10.67 18.82 27.09
N ASN A 105 11.57 19.64 27.64
CA ASN A 105 12.77 19.21 28.35
C ASN A 105 12.63 19.03 29.88
N ILE A 106 11.51 19.45 30.49
CA ILE A 106 11.25 19.17 31.91
C ILE A 106 11.01 17.67 32.13
N SER A 107 11.76 17.12 33.08
CA SER A 107 11.83 15.72 33.43
C SER A 107 11.18 15.40 34.78
N HIS A 108 11.26 16.29 35.77
CA HIS A 108 10.67 16.03 37.09
C HIS A 108 9.19 16.39 37.18
N GLU A 109 8.37 15.46 37.68
CA GLU A 109 6.92 15.63 37.81
C GLU A 109 6.53 16.80 38.73
N THR A 110 7.29 17.02 39.80
CA THR A 110 7.08 18.13 40.75
C THR A 110 7.17 19.49 40.04
N SER A 111 8.24 19.71 39.28
CA SER A 111 8.46 20.92 38.48
C SER A 111 7.37 21.12 37.44
N LEU A 112 6.95 20.04 36.76
CA LEU A 112 5.84 20.05 35.81
C LEU A 112 4.53 20.47 36.49
N TYR A 113 4.17 19.84 37.62
CA TYR A 113 2.97 20.18 38.39
C TYR A 113 2.99 21.64 38.84
N TYR A 114 4.12 22.17 39.31
CA TYR A 114 4.22 23.57 39.72
C TYR A 114 3.99 24.57 38.59
N LEU A 115 4.52 24.30 37.38
CA LEU A 115 4.27 25.15 36.20
C LEU A 115 2.81 25.11 35.74
N LEU A 116 2.15 23.95 35.83
CA LEU A 116 0.76 23.78 35.44
C LEU A 116 -0.24 24.35 36.46
N SER A 117 0.08 24.25 37.76
CA SER A 117 -0.84 24.58 38.88
C SER A 117 -1.40 26.00 38.88
N ASN A 118 -0.64 27.00 38.39
CA ASN A 118 -1.03 28.41 38.45
C ASN A 118 -1.97 28.86 37.31
N ASN A 119 -2.46 27.94 36.46
CA ASN A 119 -3.38 28.23 35.34
C ASN A 119 -2.86 29.21 34.27
N HIS A 120 -1.58 29.62 34.36
CA HIS A 120 -0.92 30.48 33.37
C HIS A 120 -0.83 29.81 32.01
N VAL A 121 -0.60 28.49 31.97
CA VAL A 121 -0.52 27.71 30.72
C VAL A 121 -1.85 27.75 29.97
N ASN A 122 -2.98 27.49 30.63
CA ASN A 122 -4.31 27.64 30.01
C ASN A 122 -4.58 29.08 29.57
N SER A 123 -4.07 30.08 30.30
CA SER A 123 -4.15 31.50 29.92
C SER A 123 -3.33 31.84 28.65
N ILE A 124 -2.31 31.04 28.32
CA ILE A 124 -1.55 31.12 27.07
C ILE A 124 -2.26 30.33 25.97
N ILE A 125 -2.80 29.14 26.26
CA ILE A 125 -3.57 28.33 25.28
C ILE A 125 -4.76 29.13 24.72
N VAL A 126 -5.54 29.78 25.58
CA VAL A 126 -6.74 30.57 25.20
C VAL A 126 -6.38 32.00 24.76
N HIS A 127 -5.09 32.32 24.59
CA HIS A 127 -4.67 33.63 24.08
C HIS A 127 -5.06 33.79 22.60
N LYS A 128 -5.51 34.99 22.22
CA LYS A 128 -5.91 35.31 20.85
C LYS A 128 -4.70 35.71 19.99
N PHE A 129 -3.98 34.71 19.51
CA PHE A 129 -2.91 34.87 18.54
C PHE A 129 -3.43 35.34 17.17
N ASP A 130 -2.56 35.96 16.38
CA ASP A 130 -2.83 36.26 14.98
C ASP A 130 -2.42 35.06 14.11
N PHE A 131 -3.39 34.19 13.83
CA PHE A 131 -3.20 32.99 13.02
C PHE A 131 -3.18 33.25 11.51
N SER A 132 -3.18 34.52 11.06
CA SER A 132 -2.81 34.84 9.67
C SER A 132 -1.30 34.70 9.44
N ASP A 133 -0.51 34.59 10.50
CA ASP A 133 0.92 34.31 10.45
C ASP A 133 1.20 32.80 10.65
N GLU A 134 1.56 32.11 9.56
CA GLU A 134 1.89 30.68 9.54
C GLU A 134 2.99 30.31 10.55
N GLU A 135 3.95 31.20 10.82
CA GLU A 135 5.00 30.94 11.81
C GLU A 135 4.42 30.90 13.22
N ILE A 136 3.52 31.83 13.57
CA ILE A 136 2.85 31.84 14.87
C ILE A 136 1.96 30.60 15.02
N MET A 137 1.24 30.21 13.96
CA MET A 137 0.46 28.96 13.94
C MET A 137 1.34 27.74 14.22
N ALA A 138 2.46 27.59 13.50
CA ALA A 138 3.35 26.45 13.62
C ALA A 138 3.94 26.30 15.04
N TYR A 139 4.41 27.40 15.66
CA TYR A 139 4.90 27.35 17.04
C TYR A 139 3.77 27.14 18.06
N TYR A 140 2.58 27.70 17.84
CA TYR A 140 1.43 27.50 18.72
C TYR A 140 0.94 26.04 18.71
N ILE A 141 0.75 25.42 17.53
CA ILE A 141 0.29 24.03 17.47
C ILE A 141 1.37 23.05 17.96
N SER A 142 2.66 23.37 17.75
CA SER A 142 3.77 22.62 18.33
C SER A 142 3.75 22.67 19.86
N PHE A 143 3.52 23.86 20.44
CA PHE A 143 3.33 24.03 21.89
C PHE A 143 2.14 23.21 22.43
N LEU A 144 0.97 23.25 21.77
CA LEU A 144 -0.17 22.41 22.17
C LEU A 144 0.16 20.90 22.08
N LYS A 145 0.89 20.48 21.03
CA LYS A 145 1.34 19.09 20.87
C LYS A 145 2.26 18.66 22.02
N THR A 146 3.25 19.48 22.36
CA THR A 146 4.18 19.21 23.48
C THR A 146 3.45 19.10 24.81
N LEU A 147 2.47 19.98 25.09
CA LEU A 147 1.63 19.85 26.28
C LEU A 147 0.80 18.56 26.27
N SER A 148 0.26 18.15 25.11
CA SER A 148 -0.50 16.90 24.99
C SER A 148 0.34 15.65 25.27
N LEU A 149 1.65 15.69 25.03
CA LEU A 149 2.58 14.60 25.33
C LEU A 149 2.90 14.46 26.83
N LYS A 150 2.54 15.47 27.64
CA LYS A 150 2.63 15.43 29.11
C LYS A 150 1.29 15.12 29.78
N LEU A 151 0.24 14.77 29.01
CA LEU A 151 -1.05 14.36 29.55
C LEU A 151 -1.01 12.93 30.09
N ASN A 152 -1.50 12.76 31.32
CA ASN A 152 -1.77 11.49 31.98
C ASN A 152 -2.91 11.68 32.98
N ASN A 153 -3.32 10.61 33.67
CA ASN A 153 -4.44 10.63 34.61
C ASN A 153 -4.25 11.62 35.80
N HIS A 154 -3.03 12.07 36.08
CA HIS A 154 -2.74 13.07 37.11
C HIS A 154 -2.68 14.49 36.53
N THR A 155 -2.00 14.71 35.41
CA THR A 155 -1.84 16.05 34.81
C THR A 155 -3.10 16.58 34.13
N VAL A 156 -4.02 15.71 33.71
CA VAL A 156 -5.28 16.09 33.03
C VAL A 156 -6.10 17.13 33.82
N HIS A 157 -6.08 17.05 35.16
CA HIS A 157 -6.81 17.95 36.04
C HIS A 157 -6.32 19.41 36.00
N PHE A 158 -5.10 19.67 35.48
CA PHE A 158 -4.63 21.04 35.24
C PHE A 158 -5.20 21.65 33.96
N PHE A 159 -5.67 20.84 33.01
CA PHE A 159 -6.19 21.30 31.71
C PHE A 159 -7.71 21.19 31.59
N TYR A 160 -8.31 20.18 32.23
CA TYR A 160 -9.76 19.97 32.32
C TYR A 160 -10.28 20.35 33.72
N ASN A 161 -11.19 21.32 33.75
CA ASN A 161 -11.91 21.71 34.95
C ASN A 161 -13.34 21.17 34.90
N GLU A 162 -13.62 20.19 35.78
CA GLU A 162 -14.92 19.52 35.89
C GLU A 162 -16.05 20.48 36.26
N HIS A 163 -15.83 21.39 37.21
CA HIS A 163 -16.85 22.32 37.68
C HIS A 163 -17.30 23.32 36.61
N THR A 164 -16.36 23.80 35.78
CA THR A 164 -16.67 24.74 34.70
C THR A 164 -16.96 24.05 33.37
N ASN A 165 -16.69 22.75 33.24
CA ASN A 165 -16.72 22.01 31.99
C ASN A 165 -15.93 22.72 30.89
N ASP A 166 -14.65 23.02 31.18
CA ASP A 166 -13.74 23.66 30.24
C ASP A 166 -12.46 22.83 30.12
N PHE A 167 -12.02 22.58 28.89
CA PHE A 167 -10.80 21.83 28.58
C PHE A 167 -10.01 22.62 27.53
N ALA A 168 -9.22 23.59 27.98
CA ALA A 168 -8.58 24.57 27.10
C ALA A 168 -7.71 23.90 26.01
N LEU A 169 -6.81 22.99 26.41
CA LEU A 169 -5.88 22.31 25.52
C LEU A 169 -6.57 21.59 24.35
N TYR A 170 -7.60 20.77 24.66
CA TYR A 170 -8.32 20.01 23.65
C TYR A 170 -9.26 20.90 22.81
N THR A 171 -10.05 21.78 23.44
CA THR A 171 -11.06 22.60 22.74
C THR A 171 -10.46 23.65 21.80
N GLU A 172 -9.28 24.21 22.12
CA GLU A 172 -8.59 25.11 21.20
C GLU A 172 -7.84 24.34 20.10
N ALA A 173 -7.26 23.16 20.38
CA ALA A 173 -6.59 22.34 19.37
C ALA A 173 -7.54 21.84 18.26
N ILE A 174 -8.72 21.32 18.61
CA ILE A 174 -9.63 20.72 17.61
C ILE A 174 -10.20 21.72 16.59
N LYS A 175 -10.10 23.03 16.82
CA LYS A 175 -10.49 24.06 15.84
C LYS A 175 -9.69 23.94 14.54
N PHE A 176 -8.44 23.49 14.62
CA PHE A 176 -7.50 23.40 13.50
C PHE A 176 -7.51 22.03 12.79
N PHE A 177 -8.51 21.17 13.06
CA PHE A 177 -8.60 19.83 12.45
C PHE A 177 -8.63 19.83 10.92
N ASN A 178 -9.17 20.91 10.34
CA ASN A 178 -9.23 21.20 8.91
C ASN A 178 -8.43 22.48 8.60
N HIS A 179 -7.16 22.49 9.00
CA HIS A 179 -6.20 23.50 8.54
C HIS A 179 -5.64 23.10 7.16
N PRO A 180 -5.34 24.03 6.23
CA PRO A 180 -4.79 23.69 4.90
C PRO A 180 -3.42 22.99 4.95
N GLU A 181 -2.57 23.31 5.93
CA GLU A 181 -1.29 22.59 6.11
C GLU A 181 -1.47 21.21 6.76
N SER A 182 -0.93 20.17 6.12
CA SER A 182 -0.98 18.79 6.63
C SER A 182 -0.28 18.65 7.99
N MET A 183 0.84 19.33 8.20
CA MET A 183 1.58 19.28 9.48
C MET A 183 0.74 19.76 10.68
N VAL A 184 -0.11 20.77 10.48
CA VAL A 184 -1.06 21.23 11.50
C VAL A 184 -2.16 20.18 11.73
N ARG A 185 -2.72 19.59 10.67
CA ARG A 185 -3.69 18.48 10.79
C ARG A 185 -3.10 17.30 11.57
N ILE A 186 -1.88 16.88 11.25
CA ILE A 186 -1.15 15.79 11.95
C ILE A 186 -0.91 16.12 13.42
N ALA A 187 -0.54 17.37 13.76
CA ALA A 187 -0.37 17.79 15.14
C ALA A 187 -1.70 17.76 15.91
N VAL A 188 -2.81 18.23 15.33
CA VAL A 188 -4.15 18.15 15.94
C VAL A 188 -4.56 16.68 16.16
N ARG A 189 -4.36 15.81 15.17
CA ARG A 189 -4.62 14.36 15.28
C ARG A 189 -3.79 13.72 16.41
N THR A 190 -2.53 14.15 16.58
CA THR A 190 -1.69 13.68 17.69
C THR A 190 -2.26 14.12 19.04
N ILE A 191 -2.69 15.39 19.15
CA ILE A 191 -3.27 15.94 20.38
C ILE A 191 -4.58 15.22 20.75
N THR A 192 -5.47 14.97 19.78
CA THR A 192 -6.74 14.27 20.04
C THR A 192 -6.52 12.82 20.46
N LEU A 193 -5.61 12.09 19.81
CA LEU A 193 -5.26 10.71 20.21
C LEU A 193 -4.63 10.66 21.61
N ASN A 194 -3.77 11.60 21.96
CA ASN A 194 -3.20 11.69 23.32
C ASN A 194 -4.27 11.98 24.36
N VAL A 195 -5.23 12.87 24.06
CA VAL A 195 -6.36 13.18 24.95
C VAL A 195 -7.28 11.96 25.14
N TYR A 196 -7.64 11.25 24.06
CA TYR A 196 -8.53 10.10 24.14
C TYR A 196 -7.91 8.88 24.85
N LYS A 197 -6.59 8.80 24.95
CA LYS A 197 -5.86 7.76 25.71
C LYS A 197 -5.84 7.98 27.23
N VAL A 198 -6.23 9.16 27.73
CA VAL A 198 -6.27 9.43 29.17
C VAL A 198 -7.56 8.85 29.76
N ASP A 199 -7.42 7.89 30.68
CA ASP A 199 -8.56 7.30 31.40
C ASP A 199 -9.02 8.23 32.53
N ASN A 200 -9.82 9.23 32.16
CA ASN A 200 -10.51 10.12 33.08
C ASN A 200 -11.98 10.23 32.67
N GLN A 201 -12.85 9.49 33.36
CA GLN A 201 -14.25 9.34 33.01
C GLN A 201 -15.03 10.67 32.94
N HIS A 202 -14.69 11.66 33.78
CA HIS A 202 -15.35 12.97 33.80
C HIS A 202 -14.99 13.80 32.56
N MET A 203 -13.70 13.86 32.22
CA MET A 203 -13.19 14.47 30.98
C MET A 203 -13.78 13.78 29.73
N LEU A 204 -13.82 12.45 29.75
CA LEU A 204 -14.30 11.61 28.66
C LEU A 204 -15.82 11.80 28.41
N HIS A 205 -16.64 11.87 29.47
CA HIS A 205 -18.05 12.26 29.36
C HIS A 205 -18.23 13.70 28.86
N TYR A 206 -17.40 14.65 29.32
CA TYR A 206 -17.41 16.02 28.77
C TYR A 206 -17.13 16.03 27.26
N ILE A 207 -16.11 15.27 26.81
CA ILE A 207 -15.77 15.15 25.39
C ILE A 207 -16.98 14.62 24.61
N ARG A 208 -17.58 13.51 25.03
CA ARG A 208 -18.77 12.91 24.42
C ARG A 208 -19.92 13.92 24.28
N ASP A 209 -20.29 14.57 25.38
CA ASP A 209 -21.50 15.37 25.50
C ASP A 209 -21.39 16.78 24.91
N LYS A 210 -20.16 17.30 24.73
CA LYS A 210 -19.92 18.69 24.29
C LYS A 210 -19.18 18.84 22.98
N THR A 211 -18.34 17.86 22.60
CA THR A 211 -17.36 18.06 21.52
C THR A 211 -17.33 16.95 20.49
N ALA A 212 -17.52 15.68 20.87
CA ALA A 212 -17.38 14.54 19.98
C ALA A 212 -18.38 14.60 18.82
N VAL A 213 -19.66 14.86 19.11
CA VAL A 213 -20.72 14.99 18.08
C VAL A 213 -20.41 16.09 17.05
N PRO A 214 -20.18 17.38 17.41
CA PRO A 214 -19.85 18.39 16.42
C PRO A 214 -18.49 18.17 15.76
N TYR A 215 -17.50 17.62 16.48
CA TYR A 215 -16.17 17.31 15.92
C TYR A 215 -16.26 16.22 14.85
N PHE A 216 -16.79 15.04 15.19
CA PHE A 216 -16.94 13.93 14.25
C PHE A 216 -17.89 14.28 13.11
N SER A 217 -18.99 15.01 13.34
CA SER A 217 -19.85 15.45 12.23
C SER A 217 -19.14 16.40 11.25
N ASN A 218 -18.21 17.24 11.70
CA ASN A 218 -17.42 18.11 10.81
C ASN A 218 -16.27 17.34 10.15
N LEU A 219 -15.60 16.44 10.86
CA LEU A 219 -14.54 15.56 10.33
C LEU A 219 -15.07 14.62 9.24
N VAL A 220 -16.20 13.95 9.48
CA VAL A 220 -16.81 13.01 8.54
C VAL A 220 -17.33 13.74 7.29
N TRP A 221 -17.90 14.94 7.45
CA TRP A 221 -18.26 15.79 6.30
C TRP A 221 -17.04 16.28 5.51
N PHE A 222 -15.93 16.60 6.19
CA PHE A 222 -14.69 16.98 5.53
C PHE A 222 -14.13 15.85 4.67
N ILE A 223 -14.06 14.63 5.22
CA ILE A 223 -13.61 13.43 4.51
C ILE A 223 -14.48 13.14 3.27
N GLY A 224 -15.81 13.18 3.42
CA GLY A 224 -16.71 12.99 2.27
C GLY A 224 -16.63 14.12 1.23
N SER A 225 -16.32 15.35 1.66
CA SER A 225 -16.08 16.47 0.74
C SER A 225 -14.77 16.29 -0.05
N HIS A 226 -13.72 15.77 0.58
CA HIS A 226 -12.46 15.40 -0.09
C HIS A 226 -12.68 14.28 -1.11
N VAL A 227 -13.48 13.26 -0.79
CA VAL A 227 -13.87 12.21 -1.75
C VAL A 227 -14.60 12.80 -2.97
N ILE A 228 -15.49 13.77 -2.78
CA ILE A 228 -16.19 14.45 -3.88
C ILE A 228 -15.25 15.35 -4.71
N GLU A 229 -14.19 15.92 -4.14
CA GLU A 229 -13.14 16.59 -4.94
C GLU A 229 -12.33 15.58 -5.76
N LEU A 230 -12.02 14.42 -5.18
CA LEU A 230 -11.25 13.37 -5.83
C LEU A 230 -12.01 12.78 -7.05
N ASP A 231 -13.30 12.51 -6.89
CA ASP A 231 -14.22 12.14 -7.98
C ASP A 231 -14.17 13.15 -9.14
N LYS A 232 -14.34 14.45 -8.85
CA LYS A 232 -14.23 15.52 -9.87
C LYS A 232 -12.85 15.59 -10.53
N CYS A 233 -11.78 15.29 -9.78
CA CYS A 233 -10.42 15.30 -10.31
C CYS A 233 -10.21 14.22 -11.37
N VAL A 234 -10.82 13.05 -11.19
CA VAL A 234 -10.77 11.95 -12.16
C VAL A 234 -11.68 12.22 -13.36
N GLN A 235 -12.92 12.67 -13.12
CA GLN A 235 -13.87 13.01 -14.20
C GLN A 235 -13.35 14.08 -15.17
N THR A 236 -12.34 14.86 -14.76
CA THR A 236 -11.71 15.92 -15.58
C THR A 236 -10.34 15.54 -16.15
N ASP A 237 -9.84 14.32 -15.92
CA ASP A 237 -8.48 13.89 -16.29
C ASP A 237 -8.41 12.80 -17.38
N GLU A 238 -9.03 13.06 -18.53
CA GLU A 238 -8.99 12.22 -19.73
C GLU A 238 -7.56 11.82 -20.18
N GLU A 239 -6.58 12.73 -20.01
CA GLU A 239 -5.20 12.56 -20.51
C GLU A 239 -4.18 12.14 -19.44
N HIS A 240 -4.62 11.77 -18.23
CA HIS A 240 -3.73 11.38 -17.12
C HIS A 240 -2.72 12.48 -16.72
N LYS A 241 -3.08 13.75 -16.92
CA LYS A 241 -2.28 14.95 -16.62
C LYS A 241 -2.24 15.27 -15.13
N ASN A 242 -3.29 14.93 -14.39
CA ASN A 242 -3.44 15.25 -12.97
C ASN A 242 -2.97 14.13 -12.04
N ARG A 243 -2.27 13.09 -12.54
CA ARG A 243 -1.77 11.94 -11.74
C ARG A 243 -1.07 12.32 -10.44
N GLY A 244 -0.28 13.40 -10.43
CA GLY A 244 0.36 13.91 -9.20
C GLY A 244 -0.68 14.34 -8.16
N LYS A 245 -1.56 15.28 -8.52
CA LYS A 245 -2.66 15.75 -7.65
C LYS A 245 -3.54 14.60 -7.18
N LEU A 246 -3.86 13.65 -8.06
CA LEU A 246 -4.68 12.49 -7.69
C LEU A 246 -3.97 11.58 -6.67
N SER A 247 -2.65 11.39 -6.80
CA SER A 247 -1.84 10.68 -5.81
C SER A 247 -1.84 11.37 -4.45
N ASP A 248 -1.74 12.71 -4.43
CA ASP A 248 -1.77 13.48 -3.18
C ASP A 248 -3.15 13.39 -2.49
N LEU A 249 -4.23 13.47 -3.28
CA LEU A 249 -5.61 13.33 -2.77
C LEU A 249 -5.91 11.92 -2.23
N VAL A 250 -5.43 10.86 -2.90
CA VAL A 250 -5.56 9.48 -2.40
C VAL A 250 -4.75 9.30 -1.10
N ALA A 251 -3.51 9.81 -1.05
CA ALA A 251 -2.68 9.73 0.14
C ALA A 251 -3.35 10.43 1.35
N GLU A 252 -3.90 11.64 1.16
CA GLU A 252 -4.66 12.32 2.22
C GLU A 252 -5.90 11.52 2.66
N HIS A 253 -6.62 10.88 1.73
CA HIS A 253 -7.76 10.03 2.10
C HIS A 253 -7.34 8.83 2.97
N LEU A 254 -6.23 8.18 2.63
CA LEU A 254 -5.68 7.07 3.42
C LEU A 254 -5.25 7.54 4.82
N ASP A 255 -4.57 8.69 4.91
CA ASP A 255 -4.22 9.34 6.18
C ASP A 255 -5.46 9.62 7.07
N HIS A 256 -6.61 9.92 6.46
CA HIS A 256 -7.88 10.06 7.18
C HIS A 256 -8.42 8.72 7.70
N LEU A 257 -8.40 7.66 6.89
CA LEU A 257 -8.84 6.33 7.31
C LEU A 257 -7.95 5.76 8.43
N HIS A 258 -6.63 5.94 8.35
CA HIS A 258 -5.70 5.56 9.42
C HIS A 258 -6.00 6.33 10.72
N TYR A 259 -6.21 7.64 10.67
CA TYR A 259 -6.58 8.42 11.87
C TYR A 259 -7.92 7.98 12.49
N LEU A 260 -8.92 7.63 11.66
CA LEU A 260 -10.19 7.08 12.16
C LEU A 260 -9.99 5.73 12.84
N ASN A 261 -9.18 4.84 12.25
CA ASN A 261 -8.82 3.56 12.83
C ASN A 261 -8.04 3.73 14.15
N ASP A 262 -7.11 4.68 14.23
CA ASP A 262 -6.36 4.99 15.46
C ASP A 262 -7.27 5.46 16.60
N ILE A 263 -8.33 6.24 16.32
CA ILE A 263 -9.34 6.59 17.34
C ILE A 263 -10.07 5.32 17.80
N LEU A 264 -10.53 4.49 16.87
CA LEU A 264 -11.33 3.31 17.19
C LEU A 264 -10.53 2.26 17.99
N ILE A 265 -9.24 2.09 17.69
CA ILE A 265 -8.32 1.17 18.38
C ILE A 265 -7.99 1.59 19.82
N ILE A 266 -8.23 2.85 20.20
CA ILE A 266 -8.16 3.26 21.63
C ILE A 266 -9.23 2.51 22.47
N ASN A 267 -10.24 1.90 21.83
CA ASN A 267 -11.30 1.10 22.46
C ASN A 267 -12.08 1.87 23.54
N CYS A 268 -12.30 3.15 23.27
CA CYS A 268 -13.08 4.04 24.10
C CYS A 268 -14.55 3.95 23.69
N GLU A 269 -15.30 3.00 24.27
CA GLU A 269 -16.63 2.54 23.82
C GLU A 269 -17.56 3.69 23.37
N PHE A 270 -17.79 4.68 24.24
CA PHE A 270 -18.70 5.78 23.95
C PHE A 270 -18.19 6.77 22.88
N LEU A 271 -16.88 6.84 22.60
CA LEU A 271 -16.35 7.58 21.44
C LEU A 271 -16.55 6.75 20.17
N ASN A 272 -16.32 5.43 20.27
CA ASN A 272 -16.49 4.50 19.18
C ASN A 272 -17.95 4.43 18.73
N ASP A 273 -18.92 4.47 19.65
CA ASP A 273 -20.36 4.54 19.35
C ASP A 273 -20.70 5.80 18.53
N VAL A 274 -20.32 6.99 19.03
CA VAL A 274 -20.60 8.26 18.36
C VAL A 274 -19.89 8.34 17.01
N LEU A 275 -18.64 7.87 16.92
CA LEU A 275 -17.91 7.87 15.65
C LEU A 275 -18.49 6.86 14.66
N THR A 276 -18.88 5.67 15.11
CA THR A 276 -19.51 4.62 14.28
C THR A 276 -20.85 5.10 13.72
N ASP A 277 -21.69 5.75 14.54
CA ASP A 277 -22.93 6.38 14.07
C ASP A 277 -22.64 7.42 12.97
N HIS A 278 -21.68 8.33 13.19
CA HIS A 278 -21.37 9.36 12.20
C HIS A 278 -20.79 8.76 10.92
N LEU A 279 -19.87 7.78 11.01
CA LEU A 279 -19.28 7.13 9.84
C LEU A 279 -20.33 6.35 9.04
N LEU A 280 -21.14 5.50 9.67
CA LEU A 280 -22.20 4.77 8.97
C LEU A 280 -23.26 5.73 8.42
N ASN A 281 -23.92 6.48 9.29
CA ASN A 281 -25.15 7.19 8.94
C ASN A 281 -24.92 8.53 8.21
N ARG A 282 -23.70 9.09 8.22
CA ARG A 282 -23.37 10.36 7.54
C ARG A 282 -22.30 10.25 6.45
N LEU A 283 -21.60 9.13 6.28
CA LEU A 283 -20.61 8.95 5.20
C LEU A 283 -20.80 7.63 4.46
N PHE A 284 -20.48 6.49 5.07
CA PHE A 284 -20.41 5.21 4.37
C PHE A 284 -21.75 4.83 3.75
N LEU A 285 -22.87 4.91 4.49
CA LEU A 285 -24.17 4.60 3.92
C LEU A 285 -24.63 5.65 2.88
N PRO A 286 -24.76 6.94 3.20
CA PRO A 286 -25.33 7.91 2.26
C PRO A 286 -24.41 8.32 1.10
N LEU A 287 -23.09 8.11 1.19
CA LEU A 287 -22.14 8.48 0.13
C LEU A 287 -21.58 7.27 -0.61
N TYR A 288 -21.15 6.20 0.09
CA TYR A 288 -20.56 5.03 -0.59
C TYR A 288 -21.63 4.00 -0.97
N VAL A 289 -22.43 3.53 -0.02
CA VAL A 289 -23.36 2.41 -0.25
C VAL A 289 -24.60 2.84 -1.04
N TYR A 290 -25.13 4.05 -0.84
CA TYR A 290 -26.26 4.57 -1.63
C TYR A 290 -25.92 4.72 -3.12
N SER A 291 -24.71 5.18 -3.41
CA SER A 291 -24.16 5.37 -4.77
C SER A 291 -23.93 4.06 -5.52
N LEU A 292 -24.06 2.92 -4.84
CA LEU A 292 -24.20 1.64 -5.50
C LEU A 292 -25.56 1.58 -6.26
N VAL A 293 -26.70 1.80 -5.58
CA VAL A 293 -28.02 1.38 -6.11
C VAL A 293 -28.72 2.41 -7.01
N SER A 294 -28.36 3.70 -6.99
CA SER A 294 -29.08 4.74 -7.76
C SER A 294 -28.25 5.37 -8.90
N PRO A 295 -28.06 4.67 -10.03
CA PRO A 295 -27.37 5.21 -11.22
C PRO A 295 -28.19 6.25 -12.02
N GLU A 296 -29.38 6.63 -11.55
CA GLU A 296 -30.29 7.57 -12.20
C GLU A 296 -30.34 8.96 -11.53
N THR A 297 -29.84 9.10 -10.29
CA THR A 297 -29.94 10.38 -9.52
C THR A 297 -28.60 10.94 -9.05
N LEU A 298 -27.58 10.09 -8.97
CA LEU A 298 -26.17 10.47 -8.90
C LEU A 298 -25.53 10.00 -10.21
N ASP A 299 -24.61 10.79 -10.77
CA ASP A 299 -23.87 10.39 -11.96
C ASP A 299 -23.26 9.01 -11.76
N LYS A 300 -23.33 8.15 -12.79
CA LYS A 300 -22.70 6.81 -12.80
C LYS A 300 -21.24 6.85 -12.37
N SER A 301 -20.58 7.99 -12.56
CA SER A 301 -19.26 8.34 -12.03
C SER A 301 -19.05 8.00 -10.55
N PHE A 302 -20.02 8.25 -9.66
CA PHE A 302 -19.80 8.07 -8.22
C PHE A 302 -19.81 6.58 -7.78
N PHE A 303 -20.32 5.68 -8.62
CA PHE A 303 -20.22 4.24 -8.41
C PHE A 303 -18.74 3.80 -8.37
N PHE A 304 -17.92 4.27 -9.32
CA PHE A 304 -16.49 3.91 -9.41
C PHE A 304 -15.75 4.19 -8.09
N PHE A 305 -15.97 5.38 -7.53
CA PHE A 305 -15.33 5.82 -6.29
C PHE A 305 -15.79 5.01 -5.08
N SER A 306 -17.09 4.75 -5.00
CA SER A 306 -17.66 3.97 -3.89
C SER A 306 -17.04 2.57 -3.82
N VAL A 307 -16.88 1.90 -4.97
CA VAL A 307 -16.27 0.56 -5.03
C VAL A 307 -14.73 0.60 -4.88
N PHE A 308 -14.07 1.76 -5.05
CA PHE A 308 -12.64 1.94 -4.72
C PHE A 308 -12.38 2.24 -3.23
N PHE A 309 -13.20 3.07 -2.58
CA PHE A 309 -13.02 3.44 -1.17
C PHE A 309 -13.50 2.38 -0.18
N LEU A 310 -14.56 1.62 -0.49
CA LEU A 310 -15.03 0.54 0.36
C LEU A 310 -13.95 -0.54 0.66
N PRO A 311 -13.16 -1.04 -0.32
CA PRO A 311 -12.01 -1.90 -0.05
C PRO A 311 -11.03 -1.30 0.96
N GLN A 312 -10.69 -0.01 0.82
CA GLN A 312 -9.77 0.68 1.73
C GLN A 312 -10.32 0.72 3.16
N VAL A 313 -11.62 0.96 3.33
CA VAL A 313 -12.29 0.89 4.65
C VAL A 313 -12.11 -0.49 5.28
N PHE A 314 -12.34 -1.58 4.54
CA PHE A 314 -12.20 -2.95 5.06
C PHE A 314 -10.75 -3.38 5.32
N LEU A 315 -9.79 -2.88 4.54
CA LEU A 315 -8.35 -3.17 4.73
C LEU A 315 -7.74 -2.38 5.89
N ILE A 316 -8.17 -1.13 6.11
CA ILE A 316 -7.56 -0.21 7.09
C ILE A 316 -8.28 -0.23 8.45
N ILE A 317 -9.61 -0.22 8.46
CA ILE A 317 -10.38 -0.15 9.71
C ILE A 317 -10.56 -1.57 10.28
N HIS A 318 -10.13 -1.78 11.51
CA HIS A 318 -10.19 -3.09 12.18
C HIS A 318 -11.28 -3.19 13.27
N TYR A 319 -12.01 -2.10 13.53
CA TYR A 319 -13.05 -2.08 14.56
C TYR A 319 -14.30 -2.87 14.16
N GLN A 320 -14.47 -4.04 14.79
CA GLN A 320 -15.43 -5.06 14.36
C GLN A 320 -16.88 -4.56 14.22
N PRO A 321 -17.48 -3.82 15.19
CA PRO A 321 -18.88 -3.40 15.07
C PRO A 321 -19.16 -2.55 13.82
N LEU A 322 -18.24 -1.66 13.46
CA LEU A 322 -18.37 -0.77 12.31
C LEU A 322 -18.26 -1.54 10.99
N VAL A 323 -17.23 -2.37 10.81
CA VAL A 323 -17.03 -3.10 9.55
C VAL A 323 -18.04 -4.23 9.36
N ASN A 324 -18.49 -4.89 10.43
CA ASN A 324 -19.56 -5.89 10.36
C ASN A 324 -20.89 -5.26 9.94
N ALA A 325 -21.27 -4.12 10.53
CA ALA A 325 -22.48 -3.40 10.14
C ALA A 325 -22.41 -2.94 8.67
N LEU A 326 -21.24 -2.46 8.21
CA LEU A 326 -21.05 -2.05 6.82
C LEU A 326 -21.13 -3.25 5.84
N ALA A 327 -20.47 -4.37 6.17
CA ALA A 327 -20.51 -5.58 5.35
C ALA A 327 -21.92 -6.19 5.28
N ASP A 328 -22.66 -6.24 6.40
CA ASP A 328 -24.03 -6.75 6.43
C ASP A 328 -24.97 -5.90 5.55
N VAL A 329 -24.85 -4.56 5.59
CA VAL A 329 -25.64 -3.70 4.71
C VAL A 329 -25.27 -3.90 3.23
N ILE A 330 -23.98 -3.97 2.88
CA ILE A 330 -23.54 -4.13 1.47
C ILE A 330 -23.99 -5.48 0.87
N LEU A 331 -24.24 -6.51 1.68
CA LEU A 331 -24.39 -7.88 1.19
C LEU A 331 -25.72 -8.55 1.54
N ASN A 332 -26.41 -8.08 2.58
CA ASN A 332 -27.74 -8.52 3.01
C ASN A 332 -28.78 -7.39 3.06
N GLY A 333 -28.35 -6.12 3.03
CA GLY A 333 -29.23 -4.96 3.13
C GLY A 333 -30.13 -4.74 1.92
N ASP A 334 -31.18 -3.95 2.13
CA ASP A 334 -32.10 -3.46 1.10
C ASP A 334 -32.14 -1.93 1.07
N LEU A 335 -32.99 -1.36 0.21
CA LEU A 335 -33.17 0.09 0.12
C LEU A 335 -33.81 0.74 1.37
N SER A 336 -34.41 -0.06 2.28
CA SER A 336 -35.02 0.47 3.51
C SER A 336 -33.97 1.00 4.49
N VAL A 337 -32.71 0.55 4.39
CA VAL A 337 -31.56 1.04 5.20
C VAL A 337 -31.33 2.55 5.04
N PHE A 338 -31.81 3.15 3.95
CA PHE A 338 -31.73 4.61 3.73
C PHE A 338 -32.95 5.38 4.25
N ILE A 339 -34.01 4.71 4.71
CA ILE A 339 -35.18 5.35 5.31
C ILE A 339 -34.92 5.50 6.80
N GLY A 340 -34.78 6.73 7.29
CA GLY A 340 -34.42 6.98 8.69
C GLY A 340 -35.50 6.54 9.68
N GLN A 341 -35.15 5.61 10.58
CA GLN A 341 -35.84 5.47 11.86
C GLN A 341 -35.29 6.52 12.83
N THR A 342 -36.09 7.53 13.16
CA THR A 342 -35.88 8.41 14.31
C THR A 342 -37.22 8.82 14.89
N ASP A 343 -37.39 8.60 16.19
CA ASP A 343 -38.46 9.24 16.95
C ASP A 343 -38.37 10.77 16.84
N HIS A 344 -39.53 11.42 16.93
CA HIS A 344 -39.78 12.86 16.73
C HIS A 344 -39.94 13.35 15.27
N ALA A 345 -41.20 13.26 14.80
CA ALA A 345 -41.88 14.27 13.98
C ALA A 345 -41.38 14.59 12.55
N SER A 346 -40.47 13.81 11.96
CA SER A 346 -40.20 13.85 10.50
C SER A 346 -40.03 12.46 9.90
N ALA A 347 -41.16 11.76 9.70
CA ALA A 347 -41.17 10.46 9.02
C ALA A 347 -40.77 10.60 7.53
N GLY A 348 -39.86 9.73 7.06
CA GLY A 348 -39.61 9.53 5.62
C GLY A 348 -38.43 10.30 4.99
N ALA A 349 -37.54 10.90 5.77
CA ALA A 349 -36.33 11.51 5.20
C ALA A 349 -35.29 10.45 4.79
N LEU A 350 -34.90 10.46 3.50
CA LEU A 350 -33.79 9.64 2.98
C LEU A 350 -32.47 10.08 3.62
N ARG A 351 -31.66 9.13 4.10
CA ARG A 351 -30.27 9.37 4.54
C ARG A 351 -29.47 9.96 3.38
N ARG A 352 -28.96 11.19 3.55
CA ARG A 352 -28.21 11.94 2.53
C ARG A 352 -26.93 12.51 3.12
N PHE A 353 -25.90 12.65 2.28
CA PHE A 353 -24.68 13.35 2.64
C PHE A 353 -24.95 14.86 2.70
N ILE A 354 -25.00 15.43 3.90
CA ILE A 354 -25.41 16.82 4.15
C ILE A 354 -24.34 17.54 4.98
N LYS A 355 -24.05 18.80 4.63
CA LYS A 355 -23.15 19.66 5.39
C LYS A 355 -23.70 19.92 6.81
N PRO A 356 -22.89 19.81 7.88
CA PRO A 356 -23.29 20.20 9.23
C PRO A 356 -23.87 21.63 9.25
N PRO A 357 -24.92 21.88 10.05
CA PRO A 357 -25.63 23.17 10.01
C PRO A 357 -24.76 24.34 10.50
N GLU A 358 -23.75 24.07 11.33
CA GLU A 358 -22.85 25.06 11.91
C GLU A 358 -21.41 24.54 11.92
N SER A 359 -20.44 25.45 11.88
CA SER A 359 -19.02 25.10 11.98
C SER A 359 -18.68 24.56 13.38
N LEU A 360 -17.59 23.79 13.46
CA LEU A 360 -17.08 23.27 14.73
C LEU A 360 -16.83 24.38 15.75
N GLU A 361 -16.12 25.45 15.37
CA GLU A 361 -15.79 26.56 16.28
C GLU A 361 -17.05 27.19 16.89
N ARG A 362 -18.04 27.53 16.06
CA ARG A 362 -19.32 28.08 16.49
C ARG A 362 -20.08 27.12 17.42
N SER A 363 -20.04 25.82 17.12
CA SER A 363 -20.64 24.76 17.96
C SER A 363 -20.01 24.72 19.36
N LEU A 364 -18.67 24.85 19.44
CA LEU A 364 -17.92 24.87 20.69
C LEU A 364 -18.19 26.16 21.51
N GLU A 365 -18.30 27.31 20.87
CA GLU A 365 -18.64 28.58 21.56
C GLU A 365 -20.03 28.55 22.20
N MET A 366 -21.04 28.03 21.48
CA MET A 366 -22.39 27.91 22.04
C MET A 366 -22.48 26.88 23.17
N SER A 367 -21.68 25.82 23.13
CA SER A 367 -21.61 24.83 24.24
C SER A 367 -21.08 25.48 25.52
N ARG A 368 -20.00 26.29 25.42
CA ARG A 368 -19.47 27.12 26.52
C ARG A 368 -20.52 28.08 27.09
N HIS A 369 -21.38 28.67 26.26
CA HIS A 369 -22.41 29.62 26.72
C HIS A 369 -23.63 28.95 27.37
N ARG A 370 -24.01 27.74 26.96
CA ARG A 370 -25.10 26.98 27.61
C ARG A 370 -24.76 26.56 29.05
N GLY A 371 -23.48 26.34 29.36
CA GLY A 371 -23.01 25.99 30.72
C GLY A 371 -23.34 27.03 31.80
N ARG A 372 -23.44 28.32 31.43
CA ARG A 372 -23.69 29.42 32.39
C ARG A 372 -25.16 29.62 32.81
N LYS A 373 -26.12 28.84 32.29
CA LYS A 373 -27.58 29.10 32.46
C LYS A 373 -28.39 27.99 33.17
N LYS A 374 -27.78 27.12 33.98
CA LYS A 374 -28.51 26.18 34.85
C LYS A 374 -28.24 26.39 36.35
N THR A 375 -28.88 27.39 36.95
CA THR A 375 -29.25 27.31 38.37
C THR A 375 -30.40 26.32 38.52
N GLN A 376 -30.18 25.23 39.25
CA GLN A 376 -31.24 24.26 39.57
C GLN A 376 -32.34 24.93 40.41
N LYS A 377 -33.58 24.93 39.91
CA LYS A 377 -34.75 24.94 40.80
C LYS A 377 -34.86 23.56 41.42
N ARG A 378 -34.77 23.46 42.75
CA ARG A 378 -35.02 22.23 43.50
C ARG A 378 -36.46 21.74 43.25
N PRO A 379 -36.70 20.44 43.01
CA PRO A 379 -38.04 19.88 43.17
C PRO A 379 -38.40 19.90 44.66
N ASN A 380 -39.59 20.42 44.99
CA ASN A 380 -40.06 20.58 46.36
C ASN A 380 -40.88 19.35 46.78
N TYR A 381 -40.31 18.47 47.62
CA TYR A 381 -41.03 17.33 48.19
C TYR A 381 -41.84 17.77 49.41
N LYS A 382 -43.16 17.95 49.24
CA LYS A 382 -44.16 17.96 50.32
C LYS A 382 -45.56 17.61 49.81
N ASN A 383 -45.94 16.34 49.92
CA ASN A 383 -46.98 15.85 50.84
C ASN A 383 -47.42 14.42 50.49
N LEU A 384 -47.71 13.65 51.53
CA LEU A 384 -48.29 12.30 51.52
C LEU A 384 -49.75 12.37 52.00
N GLY A 385 -50.51 11.30 51.74
CA GLY A 385 -51.88 11.06 52.20
C GLY A 385 -52.94 11.60 51.22
N GLU A 386 -54.09 10.96 51.01
CA GLU A 386 -54.68 9.69 51.44
C GLU A 386 -56.09 9.70 50.77
N GLU A 387 -56.57 8.56 50.27
CA GLU A 387 -57.96 8.00 50.34
C GLU A 387 -59.18 8.90 49.98
N ASP A 388 -60.30 8.45 49.39
CA ASP A 388 -60.83 7.12 49.07
C ASP A 388 -61.98 7.21 48.01
N ASP A 389 -62.38 6.05 47.43
CA ASP A 389 -63.73 5.68 46.88
C ASP A 389 -64.50 6.56 45.84
N GLU A 390 -65.42 6.07 44.98
CA GLU A 390 -66.06 4.75 44.79
C GLU A 390 -66.58 4.54 43.33
N ARG A 391 -66.59 3.29 42.82
CA ARG A 391 -67.59 2.52 41.97
C ARG A 391 -68.48 3.23 40.89
N ALA A 392 -68.95 2.61 39.79
CA ALA A 392 -68.94 1.24 39.18
C ALA A 392 -69.09 1.39 37.62
N GLY A 393 -68.62 0.50 36.73
CA GLY A 393 -69.13 -0.85 36.38
C GLY A 393 -69.76 -0.83 34.95
N GLY A 394 -69.66 -1.83 34.06
CA GLY A 394 -68.99 -3.15 34.07
C GLY A 394 -69.17 -3.91 32.73
N GLY A 395 -68.77 -5.19 32.67
CA GLY A 395 -68.79 -6.09 31.49
C GLY A 395 -67.47 -6.03 30.69
N GLY A 396 -66.73 -7.10 30.38
CA GLY A 396 -67.06 -8.53 30.18
C GLY A 396 -66.65 -8.89 28.73
N GLU A 397 -65.97 -9.98 28.37
CA GLU A 397 -65.49 -11.18 29.09
C GLU A 397 -64.12 -11.62 28.50
N ILE A 398 -63.47 -12.62 29.11
CA ILE A 398 -62.23 -13.25 28.60
C ILE A 398 -62.61 -14.58 27.93
N GLU A 399 -62.23 -14.77 26.66
CA GLU A 399 -62.33 -16.08 26.01
C GLU A 399 -60.99 -16.51 25.38
N MET A 400 -60.61 -17.76 25.64
CA MET A 400 -59.44 -18.40 25.04
C MET A 400 -59.84 -19.03 23.70
N VAL A 401 -59.07 -18.76 22.64
CA VAL A 401 -59.12 -19.54 21.39
C VAL A 401 -57.68 -19.99 21.11
N VAL A 402 -57.31 -21.18 21.60
CA VAL A 402 -57.33 -22.44 20.83
C VAL A 402 -56.42 -22.38 19.61
N MET A 403 -55.27 -23.03 19.75
CA MET A 403 -54.36 -23.42 18.69
C MET A 403 -55.07 -24.41 17.76
N ASP A 404 -55.34 -24.03 16.51
CA ASP A 404 -55.89 -24.94 15.51
C ASP A 404 -54.91 -25.27 14.37
N LYS A 405 -55.20 -26.39 13.72
CA LYS A 405 -54.21 -27.29 13.10
C LYS A 405 -53.79 -26.90 11.69
N CYS A 406 -52.67 -27.51 11.31
CA CYS A 406 -52.27 -27.78 9.94
C CYS A 406 -53.45 -28.10 9.01
N THR A 407 -53.55 -27.34 7.91
CA THR A 407 -54.08 -27.87 6.65
C THR A 407 -52.91 -28.24 5.76
N ALA A 408 -52.51 -29.52 5.80
CA ALA A 408 -51.71 -30.08 4.73
C ALA A 408 -52.54 -30.07 3.44
N SER A 409 -52.01 -29.50 2.36
CA SER A 409 -52.51 -29.76 1.02
C SER A 409 -51.48 -30.61 0.30
N GLU A 410 -51.78 -31.90 0.19
CA GLU A 410 -51.06 -32.82 -0.68
C GLU A 410 -51.14 -32.30 -2.13
N LEU A 411 -50.02 -32.32 -2.86
CA LEU A 411 -50.04 -32.56 -4.31
C LEU A 411 -48.65 -33.06 -4.79
N ALA A 412 -48.67 -34.28 -5.33
CA ALA A 412 -47.65 -34.92 -6.16
C ALA A 412 -46.24 -35.14 -5.56
N GLU A 413 -45.99 -36.38 -5.14
CA GLU A 413 -44.67 -36.99 -5.18
C GLU A 413 -44.14 -36.98 -6.63
N GLN A 414 -43.13 -36.15 -6.90
CA GLN A 414 -42.29 -36.30 -8.08
C GLN A 414 -40.85 -36.57 -7.60
N ASN A 415 -40.25 -37.63 -8.12
CA ASN A 415 -38.87 -38.00 -7.85
C ASN A 415 -37.92 -37.00 -8.53
N ILE A 416 -37.72 -35.83 -7.90
CA ILE A 416 -36.68 -34.88 -8.29
C ILE A 416 -35.31 -35.41 -7.82
N THR A 417 -34.27 -35.18 -8.61
CA THR A 417 -32.90 -35.56 -8.20
C THR A 417 -32.39 -34.65 -7.08
N ASP A 418 -31.39 -35.09 -6.32
CA ASP A 418 -30.78 -34.25 -5.27
C ASP A 418 -30.15 -32.96 -5.84
N GLU A 419 -29.82 -32.93 -7.13
CA GLU A 419 -29.39 -31.74 -7.86
C GLU A 419 -30.54 -30.72 -8.02
N GLU A 420 -31.75 -31.16 -8.40
CA GLU A 420 -32.93 -30.28 -8.45
C GLU A 420 -33.37 -29.81 -7.06
N LYS A 421 -33.21 -30.66 -6.04
CA LYS A 421 -33.48 -30.31 -4.64
C LYS A 421 -32.51 -29.24 -4.12
N THR A 422 -31.23 -29.34 -4.51
CA THR A 422 -30.21 -28.32 -4.25
C THR A 422 -30.51 -27.03 -5.03
N ALA A 423 -30.88 -27.12 -6.31
CA ALA A 423 -31.28 -25.96 -7.12
C ALA A 423 -32.55 -25.27 -6.59
N ALA A 424 -33.51 -26.03 -6.04
CA ALA A 424 -34.69 -25.50 -5.37
C ALA A 424 -34.34 -24.76 -4.07
N ALA A 425 -33.37 -25.25 -3.29
CA ALA A 425 -32.86 -24.52 -2.13
C ALA A 425 -32.20 -23.18 -2.53
N THR A 426 -31.45 -23.14 -3.65
CA THR A 426 -30.94 -21.89 -4.22
C THR A 426 -32.06 -20.94 -4.67
N ARG A 427 -33.18 -21.49 -5.18
CA ARG A 427 -34.39 -20.72 -5.54
C ARG A 427 -35.16 -20.18 -4.33
N THR A 428 -35.07 -20.80 -3.15
CA THR A 428 -35.64 -20.22 -1.92
C THR A 428 -34.81 -19.06 -1.35
N ASN A 429 -33.48 -19.06 -1.56
CA ASN A 429 -32.61 -17.99 -1.08
C ASN A 429 -32.66 -16.72 -1.95
N THR A 430 -33.21 -16.81 -3.17
CA THR A 430 -33.43 -15.69 -4.10
C THR A 430 -34.71 -14.88 -3.83
N GLN A 431 -35.50 -15.22 -2.79
CA GLN A 431 -36.68 -14.43 -2.39
C GLN A 431 -36.35 -13.18 -1.55
N ARG A 432 -35.11 -12.99 -1.10
CA ARG A 432 -34.66 -11.68 -0.56
C ARG A 432 -33.95 -10.91 -1.66
N SER A 433 -34.49 -9.77 -2.05
CA SER A 433 -33.80 -8.82 -2.94
C SER A 433 -32.56 -8.29 -2.22
N ARG A 434 -31.38 -8.43 -2.85
CA ARG A 434 -30.09 -7.97 -2.33
C ARG A 434 -29.47 -7.00 -3.33
N PRO A 435 -30.08 -5.81 -3.55
CA PRO A 435 -29.76 -4.96 -4.70
C PRO A 435 -28.29 -4.53 -4.76
N PHE A 436 -27.65 -4.35 -3.61
CA PHE A 436 -26.22 -4.07 -3.50
C PHE A 436 -25.36 -5.24 -4.01
N LEU A 437 -25.65 -6.47 -3.56
CA LEU A 437 -24.92 -7.68 -3.94
C LEU A 437 -25.12 -8.05 -5.42
N ASP A 438 -26.36 -7.94 -5.91
CA ASP A 438 -26.72 -8.26 -7.30
C ASP A 438 -25.93 -7.39 -8.30
N MET A 439 -25.73 -6.13 -7.95
CA MET A 439 -24.95 -5.16 -8.70
C MET A 439 -23.44 -5.31 -8.52
N VAL A 440 -22.96 -5.64 -7.32
CA VAL A 440 -21.56 -6.04 -7.08
C VAL A 440 -21.20 -7.21 -8.01
N TYR A 441 -22.05 -8.24 -8.09
CA TYR A 441 -21.87 -9.35 -9.05
C TYR A 441 -22.14 -8.97 -10.51
N GLY A 442 -23.00 -7.98 -10.78
CA GLY A 442 -23.23 -7.42 -12.12
C GLY A 442 -21.98 -6.70 -12.67
N ALA A 443 -21.28 -5.96 -11.82
CA ALA A 443 -20.06 -5.21 -12.14
C ALA A 443 -18.81 -6.10 -12.35
N LEU A 444 -18.91 -7.42 -12.14
CA LEU A 444 -17.91 -8.40 -12.57
C LEU A 444 -18.01 -8.77 -14.06
N ASP A 445 -18.94 -8.20 -14.83
CA ASP A 445 -19.07 -8.51 -16.26
C ASP A 445 -18.08 -7.73 -17.15
N CYS A 446 -16.95 -8.35 -17.47
CA CYS A 446 -15.88 -7.75 -18.27
C CYS A 446 -16.12 -7.73 -19.80
N THR A 447 -17.37 -7.59 -20.27
CA THR A 447 -17.68 -7.62 -21.72
C THR A 447 -17.22 -6.37 -22.48
N SER A 448 -17.21 -5.19 -21.83
CA SER A 448 -16.73 -3.93 -22.45
C SER A 448 -15.28 -3.62 -22.12
N ASP A 449 -14.90 -3.83 -20.85
CA ASP A 449 -13.65 -3.53 -20.18
C ASP A 449 -13.71 -4.17 -18.78
N ASP A 450 -12.63 -4.11 -18.01
CA ASP A 450 -12.56 -4.65 -16.65
C ASP A 450 -12.51 -3.58 -15.56
N TYR A 451 -12.93 -2.36 -15.86
CA TYR A 451 -12.66 -1.20 -15.02
C TYR A 451 -13.34 -1.32 -13.65
N HIS A 452 -14.64 -1.61 -13.67
CA HIS A 452 -15.44 -1.88 -12.47
C HIS A 452 -15.03 -3.19 -11.78
N ALA A 453 -14.77 -4.24 -12.57
CA ALA A 453 -14.51 -5.58 -12.07
C ALA A 453 -13.27 -5.61 -11.16
N LEU A 454 -12.20 -4.87 -11.51
CA LEU A 454 -11.01 -4.78 -10.65
C LEU A 454 -11.36 -4.29 -9.24
N PHE A 455 -12.13 -3.20 -9.12
CA PHE A 455 -12.50 -2.64 -7.82
C PHE A 455 -13.43 -3.58 -7.04
N VAL A 456 -14.40 -4.22 -7.71
CA VAL A 456 -15.26 -5.22 -7.07
C VAL A 456 -14.44 -6.40 -6.52
N LEU A 457 -13.51 -6.93 -7.31
CA LEU A 457 -12.62 -8.00 -6.85
C LEU A 457 -11.79 -7.55 -5.65
N CYS A 458 -11.33 -6.29 -5.64
CA CYS A 458 -10.63 -5.72 -4.49
C CYS A 458 -11.55 -5.57 -3.26
N LEU A 459 -12.84 -5.26 -3.45
CA LEU A 459 -13.83 -5.21 -2.36
C LEU A 459 -14.09 -6.60 -1.77
N LEU A 460 -14.30 -7.62 -2.62
CA LEU A 460 -14.51 -9.00 -2.19
C LEU A 460 -13.27 -9.59 -1.49
N TYR A 461 -12.07 -9.25 -1.99
CA TYR A 461 -10.81 -9.56 -1.32
C TYR A 461 -10.69 -8.86 0.03
N ALA A 462 -10.94 -7.54 0.08
CA ALA A 462 -10.84 -6.75 1.31
C ALA A 462 -11.79 -7.25 2.40
N ILE A 463 -13.03 -7.59 2.06
CA ILE A 463 -14.01 -8.14 3.00
C ILE A 463 -13.54 -9.51 3.54
N SER A 464 -13.05 -10.39 2.68
CA SER A 464 -12.56 -11.73 3.08
C SER A 464 -11.25 -11.72 3.90
N HIS A 465 -10.41 -10.69 3.74
CA HIS A 465 -9.13 -10.56 4.44
C HIS A 465 -9.15 -9.55 5.59
N SER A 466 -10.28 -8.85 5.80
CA SER A 466 -10.39 -7.87 6.88
C SER A 466 -10.32 -8.54 8.25
N LYS A 467 -9.37 -8.11 9.07
CA LYS A 467 -9.23 -8.56 10.47
C LYS A 467 -10.42 -8.18 11.35
N GLY A 468 -11.25 -7.23 10.92
CA GLY A 468 -12.40 -6.76 11.67
C GLY A 468 -13.72 -7.47 11.35
N VAL A 469 -13.82 -8.22 10.24
CA VAL A 469 -15.08 -8.85 9.82
C VAL A 469 -15.23 -10.22 10.48
N ASN A 470 -16.43 -10.50 11.02
CA ASN A 470 -16.74 -11.73 11.71
C ASN A 470 -16.82 -12.93 10.75
N GLN A 471 -16.29 -14.07 11.18
CA GLN A 471 -16.29 -15.32 10.41
C GLN A 471 -17.74 -15.78 10.09
N ASP A 472 -18.65 -15.72 11.06
CA ASP A 472 -20.08 -16.02 10.87
C ASP A 472 -20.76 -15.19 9.77
N LEU A 473 -20.26 -13.97 9.51
CA LEU A 473 -20.78 -13.12 8.44
C LEU A 473 -20.24 -13.62 7.10
N LEU A 474 -18.92 -13.82 6.98
CA LEU A 474 -18.28 -14.37 5.78
C LEU A 474 -18.82 -15.75 5.39
N GLU A 475 -19.09 -16.64 6.35
CA GLU A 475 -19.74 -17.94 6.13
C GLU A 475 -21.14 -17.80 5.50
N ARG A 476 -21.99 -16.95 6.08
CA ARG A 476 -23.34 -16.64 5.55
C ARG A 476 -23.32 -16.07 4.13
N LEU A 477 -22.18 -15.52 3.73
CA LEU A 477 -21.93 -14.91 2.42
C LEU A 477 -21.23 -15.86 1.45
N GLN A 478 -20.83 -17.05 1.90
CA GLN A 478 -20.00 -18.01 1.16
C GLN A 478 -18.72 -17.38 0.58
N LEU A 479 -18.20 -16.36 1.26
CA LEU A 479 -16.92 -15.72 0.94
C LEU A 479 -15.76 -16.47 1.61
N PRO A 480 -14.51 -16.32 1.13
CA PRO A 480 -13.38 -16.99 1.74
C PRO A 480 -13.13 -16.57 3.20
N VAL A 481 -13.35 -17.48 4.15
CA VAL A 481 -12.81 -17.37 5.52
C VAL A 481 -11.39 -17.96 5.54
N PRO A 482 -10.37 -17.23 6.03
CA PRO A 482 -9.03 -17.78 6.24
C PRO A 482 -9.02 -18.91 7.28
N ASN A 483 -8.24 -19.96 7.03
CA ASN A 483 -7.94 -21.06 7.98
C ASN A 483 -9.14 -21.90 8.46
N GLN A 484 -10.26 -21.92 7.74
CA GLN A 484 -11.44 -22.71 8.09
C GLN A 484 -11.84 -23.67 6.98
N GLU A 485 -12.16 -24.92 7.34
CA GLU A 485 -12.70 -25.91 6.40
C GLU A 485 -14.16 -25.58 6.05
N ARG A 486 -14.52 -25.73 4.77
CA ARG A 486 -15.86 -25.40 4.25
C ARG A 486 -16.44 -26.56 3.45
N ALA A 487 -17.76 -26.65 3.44
CA ALA A 487 -18.51 -27.67 2.70
C ALA A 487 -19.10 -27.17 1.37
N SER A 488 -19.10 -25.86 1.11
CA SER A 488 -19.67 -25.25 -0.10
C SER A 488 -19.04 -23.89 -0.42
N TYR A 489 -19.28 -23.40 -1.64
CA TYR A 489 -18.79 -22.11 -2.16
C TYR A 489 -19.91 -21.36 -2.91
N SER A 490 -19.77 -20.04 -3.07
CA SER A 490 -20.71 -19.23 -3.87
C SER A 490 -20.61 -19.59 -5.35
N VAL A 491 -21.59 -20.35 -5.84
CA VAL A 491 -21.72 -20.78 -7.25
C VAL A 491 -21.70 -19.56 -8.16
N VAL A 492 -22.52 -18.55 -7.85
CA VAL A 492 -22.65 -17.31 -8.64
C VAL A 492 -21.34 -16.55 -8.71
N LEU A 493 -20.60 -16.41 -7.60
CA LEU A 493 -19.30 -15.73 -7.62
C LEU A 493 -18.31 -16.50 -8.50
N VAL A 494 -18.22 -17.82 -8.35
CA VAL A 494 -17.29 -18.65 -9.14
C VAL A 494 -17.61 -18.61 -10.64
N GLU A 495 -18.88 -18.65 -11.03
CA GLU A 495 -19.27 -18.45 -12.44
C GLU A 495 -18.79 -17.10 -13.00
N ARG A 496 -18.91 -16.03 -12.21
CA ARG A 496 -18.43 -14.69 -12.61
C ARG A 496 -16.90 -14.64 -12.71
N LEU A 497 -16.17 -15.22 -11.75
CA LEU A 497 -14.70 -15.30 -11.79
C LEU A 497 -14.20 -16.08 -13.02
N ILE A 498 -14.83 -17.22 -13.33
CA ILE A 498 -14.48 -18.03 -14.51
C ILE A 498 -14.85 -17.29 -15.81
N ARG A 499 -15.92 -16.49 -15.83
CA ARG A 499 -16.23 -15.62 -16.98
C ARG A 499 -15.15 -14.56 -17.21
N ILE A 500 -14.56 -13.96 -16.18
CA ILE A 500 -13.42 -13.05 -16.31
C ILE A 500 -12.20 -13.77 -16.89
N MET A 501 -11.92 -15.00 -16.44
CA MET A 501 -10.82 -15.82 -16.96
C MET A 501 -10.99 -16.13 -18.46
N ASN A 502 -12.20 -16.50 -18.89
CA ASN A 502 -12.53 -16.69 -20.30
C ASN A 502 -12.33 -15.41 -21.11
N GLN A 503 -12.81 -14.25 -20.62
CA GLN A 503 -12.59 -12.96 -21.30
C GLN A 503 -11.11 -12.55 -21.38
N ALA A 504 -10.29 -12.93 -20.40
CA ALA A 504 -8.85 -12.66 -20.40
C ALA A 504 -8.06 -13.54 -21.40
N ALA A 505 -8.59 -14.71 -21.76
CA ALA A 505 -8.01 -15.63 -22.74
C ALA A 505 -8.30 -15.26 -24.20
N LEU A 506 -9.19 -14.30 -24.46
CA LEU A 506 -9.53 -13.87 -25.84
C LEU A 506 -8.45 -12.96 -26.46
N PRO A 507 -8.21 -13.01 -27.79
CA PRO A 507 -7.17 -12.23 -28.47
C PRO A 507 -7.26 -10.71 -28.25
N ASP A 508 -8.48 -10.16 -28.24
CA ASP A 508 -8.75 -8.74 -28.00
C ASP A 508 -9.41 -8.50 -26.62
N GLY A 509 -9.26 -9.45 -25.70
CA GLY A 509 -9.81 -9.37 -24.34
C GLY A 509 -9.28 -8.15 -23.58
N LYS A 510 -10.18 -7.32 -23.05
CA LYS A 510 -9.85 -6.06 -22.35
C LYS A 510 -9.65 -6.20 -20.84
N VAL A 511 -9.33 -7.41 -20.38
CA VAL A 511 -8.98 -7.69 -18.98
C VAL A 511 -7.49 -7.42 -18.74
N ARG A 512 -7.16 -6.59 -17.74
CA ARG A 512 -5.80 -6.32 -17.24
C ARG A 512 -5.27 -7.52 -16.45
N LEU A 513 -3.94 -7.62 -16.36
CA LEU A 513 -3.30 -8.73 -15.63
C LEU A 513 -3.62 -8.71 -14.13
N ALA A 514 -3.68 -7.52 -13.50
CA ALA A 514 -4.10 -7.38 -12.10
C ALA A 514 -5.49 -7.99 -11.82
N THR A 515 -6.45 -7.74 -12.71
CA THR A 515 -7.83 -8.25 -12.60
C THR A 515 -7.88 -9.77 -12.73
N LEU A 516 -7.14 -10.34 -13.68
CA LEU A 516 -7.03 -11.78 -13.82
C LEU A 516 -6.36 -12.41 -12.59
N GLU A 517 -5.27 -11.81 -12.07
CA GLU A 517 -4.52 -12.35 -10.94
C GLU A 517 -5.38 -12.40 -9.68
N LEU A 518 -6.12 -11.32 -9.42
CA LEU A 518 -7.06 -11.26 -8.30
C LEU A 518 -8.26 -12.19 -8.49
N SER A 519 -8.72 -12.39 -9.73
CA SER A 519 -9.77 -13.38 -10.05
C SER A 519 -9.31 -14.82 -9.78
N CYS A 520 -8.08 -15.17 -10.18
CA CYS A 520 -7.47 -16.47 -9.91
C CYS A 520 -7.29 -16.71 -8.40
N LEU A 521 -6.83 -15.69 -7.68
CA LEU A 521 -6.65 -15.73 -6.23
C LEU A 521 -7.98 -15.93 -5.50
N LEU A 522 -9.02 -15.16 -5.83
CA LEU A 522 -10.35 -15.29 -5.22
C LEU A 522 -11.01 -16.62 -5.56
N LEU A 523 -10.86 -17.13 -6.79
CA LEU A 523 -11.39 -18.45 -7.16
C LEU A 523 -10.74 -19.53 -6.31
N LYS A 524 -9.40 -19.54 -6.24
CA LYS A 524 -8.62 -20.47 -5.42
C LYS A 524 -9.08 -20.48 -3.97
N GLN A 525 -9.23 -19.31 -3.35
CA GLN A 525 -9.66 -19.18 -1.95
C GLN A 525 -11.14 -19.53 -1.70
N SER A 526 -11.96 -19.46 -2.75
CA SER A 526 -13.38 -19.83 -2.68
C SER A 526 -13.57 -21.35 -2.70
N VAL A 527 -12.76 -22.08 -3.49
CA VAL A 527 -12.96 -23.53 -3.71
C VAL A 527 -11.96 -24.44 -2.99
N LEU A 528 -10.79 -23.96 -2.56
CA LEU A 528 -9.86 -24.77 -1.75
C LEU A 528 -10.19 -24.67 -0.26
N SER A 529 -10.26 -25.84 0.39
CA SER A 529 -10.53 -26.04 1.81
C SER A 529 -9.50 -27.02 2.38
N GLY A 530 -8.46 -26.49 3.05
CA GLY A 530 -7.35 -27.31 3.54
C GLY A 530 -6.59 -27.97 2.37
N SER A 531 -6.58 -29.29 2.33
CA SER A 531 -6.02 -30.10 1.23
C SER A 531 -7.05 -30.53 0.17
N HIS A 532 -8.31 -30.14 0.30
CA HIS A 532 -9.39 -30.58 -0.58
C HIS A 532 -9.90 -29.45 -1.48
N CYS A 533 -10.24 -29.79 -2.73
CA CYS A 533 -10.85 -28.89 -3.70
C CYS A 533 -12.35 -29.19 -3.79
N LEU A 534 -13.19 -28.18 -3.55
CA LEU A 534 -14.65 -28.30 -3.51
C LEU A 534 -15.31 -28.02 -4.87
N ILE A 535 -14.53 -27.68 -5.91
CA ILE A 535 -15.05 -27.22 -7.20
C ILE A 535 -15.91 -28.28 -7.88
N LYS A 536 -17.09 -27.90 -8.37
CA LYS A 536 -17.95 -28.80 -9.16
C LYS A 536 -17.35 -29.06 -10.54
N ASP A 537 -17.52 -30.27 -11.07
CA ASP A 537 -17.02 -30.68 -12.39
C ASP A 537 -17.40 -29.72 -13.52
N VAL A 538 -18.62 -29.17 -13.51
CA VAL A 538 -19.07 -28.17 -14.50
C VAL A 538 -18.20 -26.90 -14.45
N HIS A 539 -17.86 -26.44 -13.25
CA HIS A 539 -17.03 -25.23 -13.06
C HIS A 539 -15.57 -25.52 -13.40
N LEU A 540 -15.07 -26.71 -13.04
CA LEU A 540 -13.74 -27.16 -13.42
C LEU A 540 -13.62 -27.25 -14.95
N ALA A 541 -14.59 -27.85 -15.64
CA ALA A 541 -14.62 -27.92 -17.10
C ALA A 541 -14.62 -26.52 -17.76
N CYS A 542 -15.36 -25.55 -17.22
CA CYS A 542 -15.33 -24.16 -17.71
C CYS A 542 -13.99 -23.45 -17.46
N LEU A 543 -13.28 -23.77 -16.38
CA LEU A 543 -11.92 -23.28 -16.11
C LEU A 543 -10.89 -23.93 -17.05
N GLU A 544 -10.97 -25.25 -17.25
CA GLU A 544 -10.10 -25.98 -18.19
C GLU A 544 -10.30 -25.48 -19.63
N GLY A 545 -11.53 -25.12 -20.02
CA GLY A 545 -11.81 -24.43 -21.28
C GLY A 545 -11.09 -23.08 -21.39
N ALA A 546 -11.15 -22.23 -20.35
CA ALA A 546 -10.41 -20.97 -20.34
C ALA A 546 -8.88 -21.19 -20.42
N ARG A 547 -8.37 -22.24 -19.79
CA ARG A 547 -6.95 -22.63 -19.88
C ARG A 547 -6.59 -23.03 -21.31
N GLU A 548 -7.38 -23.87 -21.97
CA GLU A 548 -7.12 -24.30 -23.35
C GLU A 548 -7.20 -23.13 -24.33
N GLU A 549 -8.18 -22.23 -24.21
CA GLU A 549 -8.25 -21.01 -25.02
C GLU A 549 -7.00 -20.12 -24.83
N SER A 550 -6.48 -19.99 -23.61
CA SER A 550 -5.24 -19.24 -23.37
C SER A 550 -3.99 -19.90 -23.99
N LEU A 551 -3.98 -21.23 -24.06
CA LEU A 551 -2.94 -22.03 -24.70
C LEU A 551 -3.03 -21.88 -26.23
N LEU A 552 -4.24 -21.96 -26.80
CA LEU A 552 -4.50 -21.70 -28.22
C LEU A 552 -4.13 -20.27 -28.63
N LEU A 553 -4.45 -19.26 -27.83
CA LEU A 553 -4.00 -17.89 -28.05
C LEU A 553 -2.47 -17.80 -28.05
N LEU A 554 -1.80 -18.42 -27.07
CA LEU A 554 -0.34 -18.39 -26.98
C LEU A 554 0.34 -19.11 -28.17
N ARG A 555 -0.25 -20.19 -28.69
CA ARG A 555 0.21 -20.87 -29.93
C ARG A 555 0.29 -19.90 -31.12
N THR A 556 -0.58 -18.88 -31.24
CA THR A 556 -0.55 -17.95 -32.39
C THR A 556 0.68 -17.04 -32.41
N PHE A 557 1.25 -16.76 -31.23
CA PHE A 557 2.49 -15.97 -31.09
C PHE A 557 3.76 -16.84 -31.17
N TYR A 558 3.65 -18.16 -31.02
CA TYR A 558 4.78 -19.07 -31.06
C TYR A 558 5.29 -19.28 -32.49
N LYS A 559 6.46 -18.68 -32.80
CA LYS A 559 7.15 -18.82 -34.09
C LYS A 559 8.48 -19.58 -34.02
N GLY A 560 8.87 -20.06 -32.83
CA GLY A 560 10.20 -20.65 -32.59
C GLY A 560 11.36 -19.64 -32.61
N GLU A 561 11.07 -18.35 -32.55
CA GLU A 561 12.05 -17.25 -32.54
C GLU A 561 12.69 -17.08 -31.15
N GLU A 562 13.99 -16.75 -31.08
CA GLU A 562 14.71 -16.64 -29.79
C GLU A 562 14.10 -15.60 -28.83
N ILE A 563 13.57 -14.50 -29.36
CA ILE A 563 12.93 -13.41 -28.58
C ILE A 563 11.75 -13.96 -27.78
N PHE A 564 11.02 -14.96 -28.30
CA PHE A 564 9.92 -15.59 -27.58
C PHE A 564 10.40 -16.36 -26.33
N LEU A 565 11.53 -17.08 -26.42
CA LEU A 565 12.10 -17.80 -25.28
C LEU A 565 12.52 -16.83 -24.18
N ASP A 566 13.21 -15.76 -24.54
CA ASP A 566 13.68 -14.75 -23.56
C ASP A 566 12.46 -14.06 -22.89
N MET A 567 11.41 -13.68 -23.66
CA MET A 567 10.14 -13.17 -23.09
C MET A 567 9.44 -14.18 -22.17
N PHE A 568 9.43 -15.46 -22.52
CA PHE A 568 8.75 -16.52 -21.78
C PHE A 568 9.41 -16.79 -20.41
N GLU A 569 10.75 -16.84 -20.36
CA GLU A 569 11.47 -16.96 -19.08
C GLU A 569 11.30 -15.70 -18.21
N ASP A 570 11.36 -14.51 -18.80
CA ASP A 570 11.25 -13.26 -18.05
C ASP A 570 9.86 -13.03 -17.47
N GLU A 571 8.79 -13.36 -18.20
CA GLU A 571 7.43 -13.29 -17.65
C GLU A 571 7.20 -14.31 -16.52
N TYR A 572 7.73 -15.53 -16.64
CA TYR A 572 7.63 -16.52 -15.57
C TYR A 572 8.33 -16.04 -14.29
N ARG A 573 9.59 -15.56 -14.41
CA ARG A 573 10.35 -14.98 -13.30
C ARG A 573 9.66 -13.77 -12.68
N SER A 574 9.09 -12.90 -13.51
CA SER A 574 8.37 -11.70 -13.09
C SER A 574 7.10 -12.07 -12.30
N MET A 575 6.41 -13.13 -12.69
CA MET A 575 5.24 -13.66 -11.97
C MET A 575 5.60 -14.29 -10.63
N THR A 576 6.65 -15.12 -10.57
CA THR A 576 7.02 -15.82 -9.33
C THR A 576 7.65 -14.90 -8.27
N ASN A 577 8.36 -13.85 -8.69
CA ASN A 577 9.12 -12.99 -7.76
C ASN A 577 8.31 -11.86 -7.13
N LYS A 578 7.18 -11.46 -7.73
CA LYS A 578 6.35 -10.32 -7.29
C LYS A 578 4.86 -10.63 -7.48
N PRO A 579 4.23 -11.38 -6.56
CA PRO A 579 2.78 -11.57 -6.58
C PRO A 579 2.03 -10.25 -6.35
N LEU A 580 0.81 -10.16 -6.84
CA LEU A 580 -0.08 -9.01 -6.61
C LEU A 580 -0.31 -8.77 -5.11
N ASN A 581 0.02 -7.57 -4.65
CA ASN A 581 -0.39 -7.07 -3.34
C ASN A 581 -1.58 -6.12 -3.51
N VAL A 582 -2.73 -6.48 -2.94
CA VAL A 582 -3.98 -5.73 -3.09
C VAL A 582 -3.98 -4.43 -2.29
N GLU A 583 -3.29 -4.37 -1.14
CA GLU A 583 -3.14 -3.13 -0.35
C GLU A 583 -2.40 -2.07 -1.18
N TYR A 584 -1.23 -2.41 -1.74
CA TYR A 584 -0.48 -1.53 -2.65
C TYR A 584 -1.22 -1.22 -3.95
N LEU A 585 -2.14 -2.08 -4.40
CA LEU A 585 -3.00 -1.79 -5.53
C LEU A 585 -4.04 -0.72 -5.15
N MET A 586 -4.66 -0.80 -3.96
CA MET A 586 -5.63 0.17 -3.46
C MET A 586 -5.01 1.52 -3.04
N MET A 587 -3.69 1.57 -2.83
CA MET A 587 -2.96 2.83 -2.62
C MET A 587 -2.58 3.55 -3.92
N ASP A 588 -2.65 2.89 -5.09
CA ASP A 588 -2.19 3.47 -6.36
C ASP A 588 -3.30 4.30 -7.03
N ALA A 589 -3.19 5.62 -6.96
CA ALA A 589 -4.09 6.56 -7.64
C ALA A 589 -4.25 6.32 -9.15
N SER A 590 -3.30 5.66 -9.83
CA SER A 590 -3.38 5.49 -11.29
C SER A 590 -4.42 4.47 -11.76
N ILE A 591 -4.91 3.57 -10.89
CA ILE A 591 -5.96 2.62 -11.29
C ILE A 591 -7.36 3.23 -11.30
N LEU A 592 -7.54 4.40 -10.67
CA LEU A 592 -8.74 5.26 -10.73
C LEU A 592 -8.91 5.97 -12.08
N LEU A 593 -7.93 5.86 -12.98
CA LEU A 593 -8.04 6.39 -14.34
C LEU A 593 -8.50 5.26 -15.27
N PRO A 594 -9.26 5.56 -16.34
CA PRO A 594 -9.71 4.55 -17.29
C PRO A 594 -8.54 3.71 -17.87
N PRO A 595 -8.71 2.38 -18.08
CA PRO A 595 -7.60 1.51 -18.48
C PRO A 595 -6.90 1.95 -19.78
N THR A 596 -5.72 2.53 -19.64
CA THR A 596 -4.92 3.03 -20.77
C THR A 596 -4.28 1.89 -21.59
N GLY A 597 -4.11 2.11 -22.89
CA GLY A 597 -3.43 1.20 -23.81
C GLY A 597 -2.03 1.64 -24.22
N THR A 598 -1.41 2.62 -23.54
CA THR A 598 -0.08 3.14 -23.92
C THR A 598 0.93 3.16 -22.75
N PRO A 599 2.19 2.73 -22.98
CA PRO A 599 3.26 2.79 -21.97
C PRO A 599 3.69 4.24 -21.65
N LEU A 600 3.35 5.21 -22.51
CA LEU A 600 3.74 6.62 -22.35
C LEU A 600 3.17 7.26 -21.08
N THR A 601 2.12 6.69 -20.49
CA THR A 601 1.58 7.12 -19.19
C THR A 601 2.52 6.84 -18.02
N GLY A 602 3.49 5.94 -18.16
CA GLY A 602 4.31 5.45 -17.05
C GLY A 602 3.54 4.59 -16.04
N ILE A 603 2.41 3.99 -16.44
CA ILE A 603 1.69 2.98 -15.65
C ILE A 603 2.29 1.60 -15.93
N ASP A 604 2.48 0.81 -14.87
CA ASP A 604 3.00 -0.56 -14.95
C ASP A 604 2.10 -1.43 -15.85
N PHE A 605 2.72 -2.27 -16.68
CA PHE A 605 2.04 -3.19 -17.61
C PHE A 605 0.96 -4.04 -16.94
N VAL A 606 1.15 -4.45 -15.69
CA VAL A 606 0.17 -5.27 -14.94
C VAL A 606 -1.16 -4.54 -14.71
N LYS A 607 -1.14 -3.20 -14.65
CA LYS A 607 -2.27 -2.33 -14.29
C LYS A 607 -2.96 -1.67 -15.50
N ARG A 608 -2.52 -1.96 -16.72
CA ARG A 608 -3.01 -1.34 -17.97
C ARG A 608 -3.22 -2.36 -19.09
N LEU A 609 -3.69 -1.90 -20.25
CA LEU A 609 -3.88 -2.74 -21.44
C LEU A 609 -2.57 -2.84 -22.26
N PRO A 610 -2.37 -3.94 -23.02
CA PRO A 610 -1.17 -4.16 -23.83
C PRO A 610 -1.11 -3.24 -25.05
N CYS A 611 0.08 -2.70 -25.33
CA CYS A 611 0.39 -1.86 -26.47
C CYS A 611 1.25 -2.61 -27.51
N GLY A 612 0.66 -2.93 -28.66
CA GLY A 612 1.36 -3.62 -29.76
C GLY A 612 1.68 -5.10 -29.49
N ASP A 613 2.25 -5.77 -30.50
CA ASP A 613 2.34 -7.23 -30.53
C ASP A 613 3.27 -7.83 -29.46
N VAL A 614 4.32 -7.10 -29.06
CA VAL A 614 5.23 -7.53 -27.99
C VAL A 614 4.48 -7.63 -26.66
N GLU A 615 3.70 -6.61 -26.30
CA GLU A 615 2.93 -6.63 -25.05
C GLU A 615 1.71 -7.55 -25.14
N LYS A 616 1.09 -7.71 -26.31
CA LYS A 616 0.07 -8.76 -26.54
C LYS A 616 0.65 -10.16 -26.30
N THR A 617 1.86 -10.42 -26.81
CA THR A 617 2.59 -11.70 -26.57
C THR A 617 2.88 -11.91 -25.09
N ARG A 618 3.43 -10.89 -24.40
CA ARG A 618 3.71 -10.94 -22.95
C ARG A 618 2.43 -11.16 -22.13
N LYS A 619 1.31 -10.53 -22.50
CA LYS A 619 0.00 -10.79 -21.90
C LYS A 619 -0.41 -12.26 -22.09
N ALA A 620 -0.38 -12.78 -23.31
CA ALA A 620 -0.77 -14.16 -23.59
C ALA A 620 0.06 -15.18 -22.78
N ILE A 621 1.39 -14.97 -22.69
CA ILE A 621 2.30 -15.75 -21.84
C ILE A 621 1.84 -15.73 -20.37
N ARG A 622 1.55 -14.54 -19.84
CA ARG A 622 1.13 -14.37 -18.44
C ARG A 622 -0.22 -15.04 -18.16
N VAL A 623 -1.22 -14.83 -19.01
CA VAL A 623 -2.56 -15.44 -18.89
C VAL A 623 -2.45 -16.97 -18.87
N PHE A 624 -1.68 -17.55 -19.81
CA PHE A 624 -1.40 -18.98 -19.84
C PHE A 624 -0.80 -19.49 -18.53
N PHE A 625 0.25 -18.85 -18.01
CA PHE A 625 0.85 -19.26 -16.74
C PHE A 625 -0.11 -19.19 -15.55
N MET A 626 -0.95 -18.14 -15.48
CA MET A 626 -1.88 -17.93 -14.38
C MET A 626 -3.00 -18.97 -14.38
N LEU A 627 -3.59 -19.27 -15.54
CA LEU A 627 -4.65 -20.27 -15.67
C LEU A 627 -4.10 -21.70 -15.53
N ARG A 628 -2.90 -21.98 -16.04
CA ARG A 628 -2.21 -23.26 -15.82
C ARG A 628 -1.89 -23.50 -14.34
N SER A 629 -1.30 -22.51 -13.68
CA SER A 629 -0.94 -22.58 -12.26
C SER A 629 -2.17 -22.79 -11.37
N LEU A 630 -3.27 -22.10 -11.67
CA LEU A 630 -4.55 -22.29 -10.99
C LEU A 630 -5.12 -23.70 -11.21
N SER A 631 -5.19 -24.14 -12.47
CA SER A 631 -5.67 -25.48 -12.86
C SER A 631 -4.92 -26.61 -12.12
N LEU A 632 -3.58 -26.59 -12.15
CA LEU A 632 -2.74 -27.57 -11.43
C LEU A 632 -3.03 -27.54 -9.92
N GLN A 633 -3.12 -26.36 -9.32
CA GLN A 633 -3.41 -26.20 -7.88
C GLN A 633 -4.81 -26.68 -7.47
N LEU A 634 -5.81 -26.57 -8.34
CA LEU A 634 -7.15 -27.09 -8.07
C LEU A 634 -7.26 -28.60 -8.25
N GLN A 635 -6.39 -29.19 -9.08
CA GLN A 635 -6.30 -30.65 -9.30
C GLN A 635 -5.38 -31.35 -8.27
N GLY A 636 -4.55 -30.59 -7.54
CA GLY A 636 -3.55 -31.12 -6.60
C GLY A 636 -2.25 -31.57 -7.26
N GLU A 637 -2.05 -31.25 -8.53
CA GLU A 637 -0.88 -31.65 -9.32
C GLU A 637 0.29 -30.67 -9.13
N PRO A 638 1.53 -31.15 -8.92
CA PRO A 638 2.70 -30.29 -8.83
C PRO A 638 3.13 -29.75 -10.21
N GLU A 639 3.57 -28.49 -10.27
CA GLU A 639 4.21 -27.97 -11.49
C GLU A 639 5.60 -28.60 -11.64
N THR A 640 5.77 -29.39 -12.70
CA THR A 640 6.96 -30.19 -12.98
C THR A 640 7.73 -29.73 -14.22
N GLN A 641 7.10 -28.90 -15.06
CA GLN A 641 7.60 -28.48 -16.38
C GLN A 641 8.18 -27.05 -16.36
N LEU A 642 7.80 -26.24 -15.37
CA LEU A 642 8.28 -24.87 -15.18
C LEU A 642 8.97 -24.72 -13.80
N PRO A 643 10.06 -23.94 -13.69
CA PRO A 643 10.76 -23.22 -14.75
C PRO A 643 11.46 -24.16 -15.75
N LEU A 644 11.66 -23.68 -16.99
CA LEU A 644 12.27 -24.45 -18.08
C LEU A 644 13.65 -25.04 -17.77
N THR A 645 14.38 -24.41 -16.84
CA THR A 645 15.57 -24.96 -16.18
C THR A 645 15.29 -25.02 -14.67
N ARG A 646 15.15 -26.23 -14.13
CA ARG A 646 14.93 -26.44 -12.70
C ARG A 646 16.27 -26.39 -11.96
N PRO A 647 16.39 -25.73 -10.79
CA PRO A 647 17.63 -25.70 -10.01
C PRO A 647 18.12 -27.08 -9.55
N GLU A 648 17.24 -28.07 -9.53
CA GLU A 648 17.52 -29.48 -9.20
C GLU A 648 18.21 -30.22 -10.35
N ASP A 649 17.97 -29.82 -11.61
CA ASP A 649 18.60 -30.41 -12.80
C ASP A 649 20.03 -29.85 -13.05
N LEU A 650 20.48 -28.87 -12.24
CA LEU A 650 21.74 -28.16 -12.43
C LEU A 650 22.85 -28.70 -11.53
N ILE A 651 24.08 -28.68 -12.08
CA ILE A 651 25.30 -29.06 -11.36
C ILE A 651 25.71 -27.87 -10.50
N LYS A 652 25.98 -28.12 -9.22
CA LYS A 652 26.34 -27.10 -8.23
C LYS A 652 27.86 -27.04 -8.05
N THR A 653 28.34 -25.94 -7.48
CA THR A 653 29.73 -25.83 -7.05
C THR A 653 30.01 -26.87 -5.95
N ASP A 654 31.19 -27.47 -6.01
CA ASP A 654 31.69 -28.57 -5.19
C ASP A 654 30.97 -29.93 -5.33
N ASP A 655 30.05 -30.08 -6.29
CA ASP A 655 29.55 -31.39 -6.72
C ASP A 655 30.70 -32.25 -7.29
N VAL A 656 30.62 -33.57 -7.06
CA VAL A 656 31.58 -34.55 -7.59
C VAL A 656 30.98 -35.28 -8.79
N LEU A 657 31.63 -35.16 -9.95
CA LEU A 657 31.19 -35.75 -11.22
C LEU A 657 32.06 -36.95 -11.61
N ASP A 658 31.42 -37.97 -12.19
CA ASP A 658 32.11 -38.99 -12.99
C ASP A 658 32.46 -38.39 -14.37
N LEU A 659 33.73 -38.49 -14.73
CA LEU A 659 34.34 -37.90 -15.92
C LEU A 659 34.72 -38.94 -16.98
N ASN A 660 34.51 -40.24 -16.71
CA ASN A 660 35.04 -41.33 -17.55
C ASN A 660 34.49 -41.32 -18.99
N ASN A 661 33.28 -40.80 -19.20
CA ASN A 661 32.63 -40.68 -20.51
C ASN A 661 32.49 -39.22 -20.97
N SER A 662 33.27 -38.31 -20.39
CA SER A 662 33.13 -36.87 -20.61
C SER A 662 34.24 -36.35 -21.52
N ASP A 663 33.86 -35.79 -22.68
CA ASP A 663 34.79 -34.99 -23.47
C ASP A 663 35.20 -33.75 -22.66
N LEU A 664 36.43 -33.72 -22.14
CA LEU A 664 36.96 -32.61 -21.34
C LEU A 664 38.01 -31.80 -22.10
N ILE A 665 38.00 -30.47 -21.93
CA ILE A 665 39.01 -29.58 -22.53
C ILE A 665 39.83 -28.94 -21.41
N ALA A 666 41.10 -29.34 -21.29
CA ALA A 666 42.03 -28.74 -20.32
C ALA A 666 42.34 -27.27 -20.68
N CYS A 667 42.20 -26.37 -19.71
CA CYS A 667 42.50 -24.95 -19.81
C CYS A 667 43.12 -24.38 -18.53
N MET A 668 43.90 -23.32 -18.66
CA MET A 668 44.29 -22.46 -17.55
C MET A 668 43.30 -21.29 -17.48
N VAL A 669 42.62 -21.15 -16.35
CA VAL A 669 41.66 -20.07 -16.11
C VAL A 669 42.37 -18.96 -15.34
N VAL A 670 42.38 -17.75 -15.91
CA VAL A 670 42.99 -16.55 -15.34
C VAL A 670 41.88 -15.56 -15.01
N SER A 671 41.60 -15.40 -13.72
CA SER A 671 40.58 -14.46 -13.22
C SER A 671 41.06 -13.00 -13.32
N LYS A 672 40.14 -12.03 -13.20
CA LYS A 672 40.49 -10.60 -13.12
C LYS A 672 41.53 -10.28 -12.04
N ASP A 673 41.47 -10.98 -10.91
CA ASP A 673 42.35 -10.75 -9.76
C ASP A 673 43.76 -11.34 -9.96
N GLY A 674 44.09 -11.80 -11.16
CA GLY A 674 45.37 -12.42 -11.51
C GLY A 674 45.53 -13.87 -11.05
N SER A 675 44.54 -14.44 -10.34
CA SER A 675 44.56 -15.84 -9.91
C SER A 675 44.50 -16.78 -11.11
N GLN A 676 45.46 -17.71 -11.17
CA GLN A 676 45.57 -18.72 -12.22
C GLN A 676 45.24 -20.10 -11.66
N ALA A 677 44.36 -20.84 -12.34
CA ALA A 677 43.97 -22.18 -11.94
C ALA A 677 43.90 -23.12 -13.15
N GLN A 678 44.58 -24.27 -13.07
CA GLN A 678 44.44 -25.34 -14.05
C GLN A 678 43.09 -26.04 -13.84
N ARG A 679 42.24 -26.10 -14.88
CA ARG A 679 40.89 -26.68 -14.83
C ARG A 679 40.59 -27.47 -16.09
N PHE A 680 39.55 -28.29 -16.03
CA PHE A 680 38.95 -28.92 -17.19
C PHE A 680 37.58 -28.28 -17.46
N LEU A 681 37.39 -27.79 -18.67
CA LEU A 681 36.10 -27.31 -19.15
C LEU A 681 35.25 -28.51 -19.59
N ALA A 682 34.14 -28.72 -18.87
CA ALA A 682 33.03 -29.57 -19.25
C ALA A 682 31.90 -28.70 -19.83
N VAL A 683 31.20 -29.23 -20.83
CA VAL A 683 29.99 -28.61 -21.41
C VAL A 683 28.89 -29.66 -21.44
N ASP A 684 27.80 -29.34 -20.76
CA ASP A 684 26.61 -30.16 -20.52
C ASP A 684 25.38 -29.53 -21.24
N VAL A 685 24.17 -30.05 -21.04
CA VAL A 685 22.95 -29.65 -21.78
C VAL A 685 22.57 -28.18 -21.58
N TYR A 686 22.68 -27.64 -20.36
CA TYR A 686 22.30 -26.25 -20.04
C TYR A 686 23.43 -25.38 -19.49
N GLN A 687 24.56 -25.99 -19.12
CA GLN A 687 25.62 -25.35 -18.33
C GLN A 687 27.01 -25.72 -18.85
N MET A 688 27.98 -24.86 -18.55
CA MET A 688 29.40 -25.22 -18.54
C MET A 688 29.89 -25.36 -17.10
N SER A 689 30.84 -26.25 -16.88
CA SER A 689 31.43 -26.49 -15.57
C SER A 689 32.96 -26.49 -15.67
N LEU A 690 33.61 -25.82 -14.72
CA LEU A 690 35.05 -25.91 -14.51
C LEU A 690 35.32 -26.97 -13.45
N VAL A 691 35.99 -28.06 -13.83
CA VAL A 691 36.24 -29.22 -12.97
C VAL A 691 37.72 -29.32 -12.61
N GLU A 692 37.99 -29.70 -11.37
CA GLU A 692 39.31 -30.05 -10.84
C GLU A 692 39.35 -31.56 -10.57
N PRO A 693 40.31 -32.33 -11.11
CA PRO A 693 40.34 -33.78 -10.97
C PRO A 693 40.56 -34.20 -9.51
N GLU A 694 39.84 -35.22 -9.05
CA GLU A 694 39.94 -35.68 -7.67
C GLU A 694 41.18 -36.57 -7.47
N THR A 695 42.05 -36.20 -6.53
CA THR A 695 43.31 -36.93 -6.25
C THR A 695 43.09 -38.34 -5.68
N LYS A 696 41.90 -38.63 -5.15
CA LYS A 696 41.55 -39.91 -4.50
C LYS A 696 40.84 -40.91 -5.41
N ARG A 697 40.22 -40.45 -6.51
CA ARG A 697 39.40 -41.27 -7.41
C ARG A 697 39.72 -40.92 -8.86
N LEU A 698 40.47 -41.80 -9.52
CA LEU A 698 40.69 -41.73 -10.96
C LEU A 698 39.35 -41.73 -11.70
N GLY A 699 39.21 -40.84 -12.68
CA GLY A 699 37.97 -40.65 -13.43
C GLY A 699 36.92 -39.78 -12.75
N TRP A 700 37.18 -39.20 -11.56
CA TRP A 700 36.26 -38.28 -10.89
C TRP A 700 36.85 -36.87 -10.78
N GLY A 701 35.99 -35.87 -10.62
CA GLY A 701 36.43 -34.50 -10.35
C GLY A 701 35.38 -33.64 -9.66
N VAL A 702 35.86 -32.58 -9.01
CA VAL A 702 35.05 -31.65 -8.21
C VAL A 702 34.82 -30.38 -9.00
N VAL A 703 33.57 -29.94 -9.07
CA VAL A 703 33.16 -28.72 -9.78
C VAL A 703 33.61 -27.49 -9.00
N LYS A 704 34.39 -26.60 -9.62
CA LYS A 704 34.84 -25.33 -9.02
C LYS A 704 34.09 -24.10 -9.50
N PHE A 705 33.33 -24.26 -10.58
CA PHE A 705 32.35 -23.28 -11.05
C PHE A 705 31.36 -23.97 -11.99
N ALA A 706 30.09 -23.58 -11.93
CA ALA A 706 29.08 -23.94 -12.93
C ALA A 706 28.31 -22.67 -13.34
N GLY A 707 28.01 -22.55 -14.63
CA GLY A 707 27.29 -21.38 -15.18
C GLY A 707 26.49 -21.72 -16.42
N LEU A 708 25.33 -21.07 -16.58
CA LEU A 708 24.40 -21.34 -17.67
C LEU A 708 24.98 -20.90 -19.02
N LEU A 709 24.83 -21.75 -20.04
CA LEU A 709 25.33 -21.50 -21.39
C LEU A 709 24.61 -20.34 -22.09
N GLN A 710 23.37 -20.02 -21.69
CA GLN A 710 22.58 -18.96 -22.29
C GLN A 710 23.06 -17.54 -21.91
N ASP A 711 23.54 -17.37 -20.69
CA ASP A 711 23.98 -16.09 -20.11
C ASP A 711 25.47 -15.77 -20.38
N MET A 712 26.12 -16.66 -21.16
CA MET A 712 27.54 -16.65 -21.47
C MET A 712 27.84 -15.87 -22.76
N GLN A 713 28.85 -15.00 -22.69
CA GLN A 713 29.50 -14.34 -23.82
C GLN A 713 30.92 -14.89 -23.96
N VAL A 714 31.35 -15.15 -25.21
CA VAL A 714 32.68 -15.71 -25.53
C VAL A 714 33.32 -14.87 -26.63
N SER A 715 34.42 -14.20 -26.31
CA SER A 715 35.25 -13.46 -27.28
C SER A 715 36.65 -14.06 -27.38
N GLY A 716 37.33 -13.83 -28.50
CA GLY A 716 38.77 -14.11 -28.59
C GLY A 716 39.56 -12.99 -27.92
N VAL A 717 40.73 -13.31 -27.38
CA VAL A 717 41.67 -12.29 -26.89
C VAL A 717 42.51 -11.79 -28.07
N GLU A 718 42.62 -10.48 -28.23
CA GLU A 718 43.51 -9.87 -29.22
C GLU A 718 44.97 -10.26 -28.88
N ASP A 719 45.78 -10.53 -29.90
CA ASP A 719 47.17 -11.00 -29.81
C ASP A 719 47.44 -12.38 -29.16
N ASP A 720 46.45 -13.12 -28.62
CA ASP A 720 46.61 -14.54 -28.24
C ASP A 720 45.55 -15.47 -28.84
N SER A 721 45.92 -16.13 -29.95
CA SER A 721 45.12 -17.17 -30.61
C SER A 721 44.73 -18.37 -29.73
N ARG A 722 45.39 -18.57 -28.58
CA ARG A 722 45.10 -19.66 -27.63
C ARG A 722 44.19 -19.25 -26.48
N ALA A 723 43.74 -17.99 -26.41
CA ALA A 723 42.96 -17.48 -25.30
C ALA A 723 41.54 -17.05 -25.70
N LEU A 724 40.56 -17.41 -24.86
CA LEU A 724 39.18 -16.93 -24.93
C LEU A 724 38.85 -16.12 -23.68
N ASN A 725 38.23 -14.96 -23.84
CA ASN A 725 37.62 -14.24 -22.72
C ASN A 725 36.18 -14.72 -22.59
N ILE A 726 35.83 -15.26 -21.42
CA ILE A 726 34.50 -15.79 -21.13
C ILE A 726 33.88 -14.98 -20.00
N VAL A 727 32.72 -14.41 -20.27
CA VAL A 727 31.91 -13.66 -19.31
C VAL A 727 30.57 -14.37 -19.15
N ILE A 728 30.20 -14.74 -17.94
CA ILE A 728 28.88 -15.30 -17.63
C ILE A 728 28.18 -14.34 -16.69
N HIS A 729 26.95 -13.97 -17.03
CA HIS A 729 26.15 -13.03 -16.26
C HIS A 729 25.20 -13.77 -15.32
N LYS A 730 24.86 -13.12 -14.20
CA LYS A 730 23.72 -13.54 -13.39
C LYS A 730 22.44 -13.35 -14.21
N PRO A 731 21.52 -14.33 -14.25
CA PRO A 731 20.20 -14.13 -14.84
C PRO A 731 19.55 -12.88 -14.22
N SER A 732 19.24 -11.88 -15.05
CA SER A 732 18.67 -10.62 -14.58
C SER A 732 17.19 -10.79 -14.25
N SER A 733 16.73 -10.15 -13.16
CA SER A 733 15.31 -10.01 -12.86
C SER A 733 14.68 -8.74 -13.47
N ASN A 734 15.49 -7.91 -14.14
CA ASN A 734 15.05 -6.70 -14.81
C ASN A 734 15.74 -6.58 -16.19
N PRO A 735 14.99 -6.60 -17.32
CA PRO A 735 15.55 -6.46 -18.67
C PRO A 735 16.37 -5.18 -18.90
N HIS A 736 16.16 -4.14 -18.08
CA HIS A 736 16.84 -2.85 -18.19
C HIS A 736 18.02 -2.68 -17.21
N ALA A 737 18.26 -3.62 -16.30
CA ALA A 737 19.40 -3.57 -15.40
C ALA A 737 20.69 -4.01 -16.11
N LYS A 738 21.83 -3.37 -15.78
CA LYS A 738 23.14 -3.81 -16.30
C LYS A 738 23.43 -5.24 -15.84
N PRO A 739 23.72 -6.20 -16.74
CA PRO A 739 24.05 -7.56 -16.36
C PRO A 739 25.25 -7.62 -15.42
N LEU A 740 25.10 -8.30 -14.28
CA LEU A 740 26.18 -8.48 -13.31
C LEU A 740 26.98 -9.75 -13.68
N PRO A 741 28.29 -9.67 -13.99
CA PRO A 741 29.09 -10.86 -14.29
C PRO A 741 29.32 -11.69 -13.02
N ILE A 742 28.97 -12.98 -13.07
CA ILE A 742 29.31 -13.99 -12.04
C ILE A 742 30.66 -14.66 -12.31
N LEU A 743 31.10 -14.67 -13.58
CA LEU A 743 32.43 -15.06 -14.00
C LEU A 743 32.90 -14.09 -15.07
N GLN A 744 34.14 -13.64 -14.98
CA GLN A 744 34.85 -12.97 -16.07
C GLN A 744 36.33 -13.36 -15.98
N ALA A 745 36.77 -14.23 -16.90
CA ALA A 745 38.11 -14.79 -16.88
C ALA A 745 38.62 -15.11 -18.30
N ASN A 746 39.94 -15.12 -18.47
CA ASN A 746 40.60 -15.58 -19.69
C ASN A 746 40.93 -17.07 -19.57
N PHE A 747 40.52 -17.85 -20.56
CA PHE A 747 40.72 -19.29 -20.65
C PHE A 747 41.82 -19.54 -21.68
N ILE A 748 43.00 -19.94 -21.22
CA ILE A 748 44.17 -20.21 -22.05
C ILE A 748 44.26 -21.71 -22.32
N PHE A 749 44.33 -22.09 -23.58
CA PHE A 749 44.41 -23.48 -24.03
C PHE A 749 45.84 -23.83 -24.47
N ALA A 750 46.18 -25.12 -24.48
CA ALA A 750 47.52 -25.57 -24.84
C ALA A 750 47.92 -25.17 -26.29
N ASP A 751 46.95 -25.19 -27.19
CA ASP A 751 47.11 -24.92 -28.62
C ASP A 751 45.87 -24.22 -29.20
N HIS A 752 46.02 -23.63 -30.39
CA HIS A 752 44.96 -22.91 -31.11
C HIS A 752 43.79 -23.84 -31.52
N ILE A 753 44.04 -25.14 -31.73
CA ILE A 753 43.01 -26.10 -32.14
C ILE A 753 42.04 -26.35 -30.97
N ARG A 754 42.56 -26.58 -29.75
CA ARG A 754 41.75 -26.68 -28.53
C ARG A 754 40.98 -25.41 -28.21
N CYS A 755 41.57 -24.24 -28.46
CA CYS A 755 40.90 -22.94 -28.33
C CYS A 755 39.68 -22.85 -29.27
N ILE A 756 39.84 -23.20 -30.56
CA ILE A 756 38.72 -23.27 -31.51
C ILE A 756 37.67 -24.30 -31.07
N ILE A 757 38.08 -25.51 -30.69
CA ILE A 757 37.16 -26.57 -30.26
C ILE A 757 36.34 -26.12 -29.05
N ALA A 758 36.96 -25.47 -28.05
CA ALA A 758 36.26 -24.91 -26.91
C ALA A 758 35.25 -23.84 -27.33
N LYS A 759 35.66 -22.88 -28.17
CA LYS A 759 34.77 -21.82 -28.69
C LYS A 759 33.57 -22.39 -29.45
N GLN A 760 33.82 -23.35 -30.35
CA GLN A 760 32.77 -24.02 -31.13
C GLN A 760 31.82 -24.83 -30.24
N ARG A 761 32.34 -25.55 -29.25
CA ARG A 761 31.52 -26.37 -28.34
C ARG A 761 30.68 -25.52 -27.40
N LEU A 762 31.22 -24.41 -26.89
CA LEU A 762 30.48 -23.44 -26.09
C LEU A 762 29.35 -22.77 -26.90
N ALA A 763 29.63 -22.38 -28.15
CA ALA A 763 28.63 -21.83 -29.06
C ALA A 763 27.53 -22.86 -29.42
N LYS A 764 27.92 -24.09 -29.80
CA LYS A 764 26.99 -25.18 -30.11
C LYS A 764 26.14 -25.56 -28.88
N GLY A 765 26.75 -25.63 -27.70
CA GLY A 765 26.08 -25.88 -26.42
C GLY A 765 25.04 -24.81 -26.11
N ARG A 766 25.36 -23.51 -26.29
CA ARG A 766 24.40 -22.41 -26.11
C ARG A 766 23.20 -22.53 -27.06
N ILE A 767 23.43 -22.83 -28.34
CA ILE A 767 22.35 -23.05 -29.33
C ILE A 767 21.52 -24.29 -28.96
N GLN A 768 22.15 -25.38 -28.53
CA GLN A 768 21.48 -26.61 -28.10
C GLN A 768 20.64 -26.40 -26.84
N ALA A 769 21.16 -25.69 -25.83
CA ALA A 769 20.43 -25.33 -24.62
C ALA A 769 19.16 -24.52 -24.94
N ARG A 770 19.27 -23.49 -25.79
CA ARG A 770 18.12 -22.69 -26.25
C ARG A 770 17.13 -23.52 -27.06
N ARG A 771 17.59 -24.38 -27.97
CA ARG A 771 16.74 -25.30 -28.74
C ARG A 771 15.97 -26.27 -27.83
N MET A 772 16.64 -26.86 -26.84
CA MET A 772 16.01 -27.77 -25.87
C MET A 772 14.95 -27.06 -25.02
N LYS A 773 15.19 -25.81 -24.60
CA LYS A 773 14.17 -24.99 -23.94
C LYS A 773 12.99 -24.68 -24.85
N MET A 774 13.24 -24.31 -26.10
CA MET A 774 12.20 -24.05 -27.09
C MET A 774 11.36 -25.32 -27.37
N GLN A 775 11.98 -26.51 -27.40
CA GLN A 775 11.28 -27.79 -27.49
C GLN A 775 10.43 -28.09 -26.22
N ARG A 776 10.90 -27.74 -25.02
CA ARG A 776 10.09 -27.80 -23.78
C ARG A 776 8.88 -26.86 -23.85
N ILE A 777 9.03 -25.64 -24.39
CA ILE A 777 7.89 -24.74 -24.64
C ILE A 777 6.93 -25.34 -25.68
N ALA A 778 7.44 -25.90 -26.78
CA ALA A 778 6.59 -26.57 -27.78
C ALA A 778 5.75 -27.70 -27.17
N ALA A 779 6.34 -28.49 -26.26
CA ALA A 779 5.64 -29.54 -25.52
C ALA A 779 4.60 -28.96 -24.52
N LEU A 780 4.92 -27.86 -23.82
CA LEU A 780 3.99 -27.12 -22.95
C LEU A 780 2.79 -26.52 -23.69
N LEU A 781 2.90 -26.37 -25.01
CA LEU A 781 1.86 -25.89 -25.92
C LEU A 781 1.28 -27.03 -26.78
N ASP A 782 1.49 -28.30 -26.43
CA ASP A 782 1.16 -29.53 -27.19
C ASP A 782 1.40 -29.46 -28.72
N LEU A 783 2.42 -28.71 -29.14
CA LEU A 783 2.86 -28.67 -30.52
C LEU A 783 3.65 -29.95 -30.84
N PRO A 784 3.55 -30.50 -32.06
CA PRO A 784 4.25 -31.73 -32.43
C PRO A 784 5.77 -31.54 -32.35
N VAL A 785 6.37 -32.09 -31.28
CA VAL A 785 7.82 -32.05 -31.07
C VAL A 785 8.49 -32.91 -32.13
N GLN A 786 9.18 -32.27 -33.09
CA GLN A 786 10.03 -33.02 -34.02
C GLN A 786 11.13 -33.75 -33.23
N PRO A 787 11.23 -35.08 -33.32
CA PRO A 787 12.25 -35.84 -32.61
C PRO A 787 13.63 -35.49 -33.19
N SER A 788 14.42 -34.75 -32.41
CA SER A 788 15.82 -34.49 -32.74
C SER A 788 16.64 -35.75 -32.50
N ALA A 789 17.02 -36.43 -33.59
CA ALA A 789 17.89 -37.59 -33.58
C ALA A 789 19.32 -37.22 -33.15
N THR A 790 19.53 -36.96 -31.86
CA THR A 790 20.85 -36.93 -31.22
C THR A 790 20.69 -37.13 -29.71
N GLU A 791 20.69 -38.40 -29.28
CA GLU A 791 21.05 -38.71 -27.89
C GLU A 791 22.50 -38.27 -27.70
N VAL A 792 22.72 -37.25 -26.87
CA VAL A 792 24.05 -36.89 -26.37
C VAL A 792 24.04 -37.26 -24.89
N LEU A 793 24.94 -38.19 -24.53
CA LEU A 793 25.12 -38.66 -23.16
C LEU A 793 25.47 -37.49 -22.24
N GLY A 794 24.50 -37.08 -21.41
CA GLY A 794 24.75 -36.23 -20.25
C GLY A 794 25.39 -37.01 -19.10
N PHE A 795 25.84 -36.29 -18.08
CA PHE A 795 26.50 -36.87 -16.90
C PHE A 795 25.53 -37.81 -16.14
N GLY A 796 25.78 -39.11 -16.20
CA GLY A 796 24.98 -40.11 -15.50
C GLY A 796 25.32 -40.17 -14.02
N GLN A 797 24.41 -39.72 -13.15
CA GLN A 797 24.47 -40.05 -11.73
C GLN A 797 24.12 -41.53 -11.52
N THR A 798 24.94 -42.25 -10.76
CA THR A 798 24.78 -43.68 -10.49
C THR A 798 23.73 -43.94 -9.40
N ALA A 799 22.45 -43.87 -9.77
CA ALA A 799 21.37 -44.40 -8.95
C ALA A 799 21.33 -45.93 -9.02
N SER A 800 21.61 -46.62 -7.91
CA SER A 800 21.48 -48.07 -7.80
C SER A 800 20.01 -48.50 -7.84
N ALA A 801 19.71 -49.54 -8.62
CA ALA A 801 18.35 -49.96 -8.90
C ALA A 801 17.67 -50.69 -7.71
N SER A 802 16.34 -50.54 -7.63
CA SER A 802 15.44 -51.59 -7.12
C SER A 802 14.25 -51.73 -8.08
N PRO A 803 13.73 -52.95 -8.37
CA PRO A 803 12.85 -53.18 -9.52
C PRO A 803 11.36 -53.37 -9.15
N SER A 804 10.45 -52.69 -9.85
CA SER A 804 9.07 -53.14 -10.07
C SER A 804 8.39 -52.37 -11.22
N GLY A 805 7.47 -53.02 -11.96
CA GLY A 805 6.53 -52.31 -12.86
C GLY A 805 6.89 -52.18 -14.35
N LEU A 806 6.92 -53.28 -15.10
CA LEU A 806 6.71 -53.32 -16.56
C LEU A 806 5.21 -53.15 -16.90
N PRO A 807 4.77 -53.09 -18.19
CA PRO A 807 5.41 -52.65 -19.45
C PRO A 807 4.51 -51.69 -20.29
N PHE A 808 4.93 -51.27 -21.50
CA PHE A 808 4.11 -51.54 -22.70
C PHE A 808 4.90 -51.59 -24.02
N ARG A 809 4.54 -52.60 -24.83
CA ARG A 809 4.97 -52.95 -26.20
C ARG A 809 3.71 -53.44 -26.93
N PHE A 810 3.57 -53.41 -28.26
CA PHE A 810 4.48 -53.09 -29.37
C PHE A 810 3.60 -52.65 -30.55
N TYR A 811 4.08 -51.88 -31.53
CA TYR A 811 4.24 -52.37 -32.92
C TYR A 811 4.86 -51.32 -33.87
N GLU A 812 5.74 -51.80 -34.74
CA GLU A 812 6.39 -51.05 -35.81
C GLU A 812 6.04 -51.74 -37.15
N GLN A 813 5.63 -50.98 -38.18
CA GLN A 813 5.74 -51.45 -39.58
C GLN A 813 5.61 -50.33 -40.64
N SER A 814 6.78 -49.75 -40.98
CA SER A 814 7.30 -49.56 -42.35
C SER A 814 6.36 -49.18 -43.52
N ARG A 815 6.66 -48.04 -44.19
CA ARG A 815 6.83 -47.97 -45.66
C ARG A 815 7.59 -46.70 -46.11
N ARG A 816 8.11 -46.72 -47.36
CA ARG A 816 9.13 -45.78 -47.92
C ARG A 816 8.57 -44.83 -48.99
N ALA A 817 9.15 -43.61 -49.02
CA ALA A 817 9.45 -42.77 -50.20
C ALA A 817 8.25 -42.06 -50.95
N PRO A 818 8.50 -41.21 -51.98
CA PRO A 818 8.99 -39.82 -51.83
C PRO A 818 8.29 -38.75 -52.73
N ASN A 819 8.76 -37.49 -52.68
CA ASN A 819 8.41 -36.32 -53.53
C ASN A 819 7.01 -35.69 -53.22
N ASP A 820 6.65 -34.43 -53.55
CA ASP A 820 7.31 -33.35 -54.33
C ASP A 820 6.96 -31.92 -53.76
N PRO A 821 6.90 -30.75 -54.47
CA PRO A 821 7.52 -29.53 -53.95
C PRO A 821 6.57 -28.32 -53.73
N THR A 822 6.93 -27.41 -52.79
CA THR A 822 6.45 -26.00 -52.83
C THR A 822 7.37 -25.08 -52.00
N ALA A 823 8.61 -24.90 -52.46
CA ALA A 823 9.53 -23.93 -51.87
C ALA A 823 9.18 -22.50 -52.33
N ASN A 824 8.28 -21.82 -51.62
CA ASN A 824 8.07 -20.38 -51.82
C ASN A 824 9.10 -19.57 -51.02
N ARG A 825 9.81 -18.71 -51.74
CA ARG A 825 11.11 -18.11 -51.40
C ARG A 825 10.94 -16.99 -50.37
N SER A 826 11.47 -17.15 -49.15
CA SER A 826 11.57 -16.03 -48.21
C SER A 826 12.69 -15.08 -48.64
N VAL A 827 12.37 -13.79 -48.70
CA VAL A 827 13.34 -12.71 -48.94
C VAL A 827 13.21 -11.72 -47.79
N PHE A 828 14.01 -11.91 -46.74
CA PHE A 828 14.44 -10.83 -45.86
C PHE A 828 15.90 -11.06 -45.48
N ALA A 829 16.75 -10.12 -45.84
CA ALA A 829 18.17 -10.13 -45.50
C ALA A 829 18.37 -9.64 -44.06
N SER A 830 19.46 -10.10 -43.44
CA SER A 830 19.91 -9.70 -42.12
C SER A 830 20.11 -8.17 -42.06
N VAL A 831 19.39 -7.50 -41.15
CA VAL A 831 19.62 -6.10 -40.81
C VAL A 831 20.02 -6.00 -39.34
N ASP A 832 21.33 -6.12 -39.09
CA ASP A 832 21.93 -5.55 -37.90
C ASP A 832 21.83 -4.02 -37.96
N LYS A 833 21.67 -3.39 -36.78
CA LYS A 833 21.52 -1.94 -36.50
C LYS A 833 20.08 -1.41 -36.53
N VAL A 834 19.50 -1.28 -35.34
CA VAL A 834 18.37 -0.38 -35.06
C VAL A 834 18.90 1.06 -34.88
N PRO A 835 18.38 2.06 -35.61
CA PRO A 835 18.65 3.47 -35.34
C PRO A 835 17.62 4.07 -34.38
N GLY A 836 18.06 4.84 -33.38
CA GLY A 836 17.11 5.35 -32.36
C GLY A 836 17.68 6.31 -31.30
N PHE A 837 18.52 7.28 -31.66
CA PHE A 837 18.77 8.46 -30.81
C PHE A 837 19.15 9.67 -31.67
N ALA A 838 18.28 10.69 -31.71
CA ALA A 838 18.54 11.93 -32.43
C ALA A 838 19.08 12.99 -31.46
N VAL A 839 20.39 13.23 -31.51
CA VAL A 839 21.02 14.38 -30.83
C VAL A 839 21.08 15.52 -31.83
N ALA A 840 20.43 16.64 -31.53
CA ALA A 840 20.41 17.81 -32.39
C ALA A 840 21.75 18.56 -32.34
N HIS A 841 22.45 18.64 -33.47
CA HIS A 841 23.61 19.52 -33.68
C HIS A 841 23.38 20.42 -34.90
N CYS A 842 23.41 21.73 -34.69
CA CYS A 842 23.24 22.76 -35.73
C CYS A 842 24.60 23.28 -36.21
N VAL A 843 24.83 23.32 -37.53
CA VAL A 843 25.73 24.26 -38.24
C VAL A 843 25.27 24.40 -39.72
N PRO A 844 25.69 25.42 -40.50
CA PRO A 844 24.76 26.15 -41.37
C PRO A 844 25.11 26.12 -42.88
N GLN A 845 24.20 26.59 -43.76
CA GLN A 845 24.52 27.44 -44.93
C GLN A 845 23.30 27.97 -45.74
N HIS A 846 23.28 29.29 -45.92
CA HIS A 846 22.96 30.06 -47.15
C HIS A 846 21.73 29.79 -48.08
N SER A 847 20.68 30.64 -47.89
CA SER A 847 20.00 31.52 -48.90
C SER A 847 19.19 30.93 -50.10
N PRO A 848 18.25 31.69 -50.74
CA PRO A 848 17.62 32.98 -50.39
C PRO A 848 16.05 32.99 -50.33
N SER A 849 15.49 34.12 -49.89
CA SER A 849 14.04 34.42 -49.68
C SER A 849 13.26 34.76 -50.97
N PRO A 850 11.91 34.98 -50.94
CA PRO A 850 11.38 36.33 -50.59
C PRO A 850 9.97 36.43 -49.91
N LEU A 851 9.76 37.55 -49.17
CA LEU A 851 8.48 38.28 -48.92
C LEU A 851 7.36 37.57 -48.08
N SER A 852 6.62 38.18 -47.13
CA SER A 852 6.42 39.59 -46.69
C SER A 852 6.13 39.73 -45.17
N SER A 853 6.27 40.97 -44.66
CA SER A 853 6.01 41.48 -43.29
C SER A 853 4.52 41.94 -43.08
N PRO A 854 4.02 42.48 -41.93
CA PRO A 854 4.71 43.19 -40.83
C PRO A 854 4.26 43.03 -39.34
N SER A 855 5.11 43.52 -38.43
CA SER A 855 4.83 43.88 -37.00
C SER A 855 4.63 45.41 -36.88
N PRO A 856 4.14 46.01 -35.74
CA PRO A 856 5.00 46.34 -34.57
C PRO A 856 4.19 46.50 -33.23
N PRO A 857 4.66 47.18 -32.14
CA PRO A 857 6.02 47.49 -31.65
C PRO A 857 6.31 46.99 -30.21
N SER A 858 7.54 47.23 -29.76
CA SER A 858 8.14 46.79 -28.47
C SER A 858 8.49 47.93 -27.49
N SER A 859 8.64 47.60 -26.20
CA SER A 859 9.54 48.30 -25.24
C SER A 859 9.88 47.35 -24.06
N GLY A 860 11.05 47.34 -23.42
CA GLY A 860 12.35 47.97 -23.74
C GLY A 860 13.33 47.97 -22.53
N SER A 861 14.57 47.46 -22.70
CA SER A 861 15.71 47.50 -21.75
C SER A 861 15.61 46.63 -20.46
N GLY A 862 16.68 46.05 -19.88
CA GLY A 862 18.09 45.93 -20.29
C GLY A 862 19.04 45.55 -19.13
N SER A 863 20.21 44.94 -19.44
CA SER A 863 21.39 44.68 -18.55
C SER A 863 21.26 43.59 -17.44
N THR A 864 21.80 42.37 -17.60
CA THR A 864 23.21 41.85 -17.49
C THR A 864 23.65 41.40 -16.08
N GLY A 865 23.98 40.11 -15.94
CA GLY A 865 24.74 39.54 -14.80
C GLY A 865 24.87 38.01 -14.89
N ARG A 866 26.10 37.48 -15.00
CA ARG A 866 26.40 36.03 -15.01
C ARG A 866 26.58 35.49 -13.59
N CYS A 867 26.22 34.23 -13.34
CA CYS A 867 27.12 33.13 -12.92
C CYS A 867 26.41 32.00 -12.14
N ASP A 868 26.62 30.78 -12.63
CA ASP A 868 26.98 29.55 -11.90
C ASP A 868 26.06 29.03 -10.77
N SER A 869 25.24 28.03 -11.16
CA SER A 869 24.50 27.12 -10.30
C SER A 869 25.40 26.06 -9.66
N VAL A 870 25.40 25.96 -8.32
CA VAL A 870 26.16 24.94 -7.57
C VAL A 870 25.28 24.26 -6.50
N THR A 871 25.14 22.93 -6.66
CA THR A 871 24.70 21.89 -5.69
C THR A 871 23.46 22.10 -4.81
N ALA A 872 22.49 21.20 -4.98
CA ALA A 872 21.73 20.66 -3.86
C ALA A 872 22.60 19.68 -3.05
N SER A 873 22.37 19.57 -1.74
CA SER A 873 22.99 18.56 -0.87
C SER A 873 21.93 17.84 -0.03
N SER A 874 21.80 16.54 -0.27
CA SER A 874 21.07 15.60 0.56
C SER A 874 21.89 15.21 1.79
N ALA A 875 21.25 15.11 2.95
CA ALA A 875 21.90 14.61 4.17
C ALA A 875 21.69 13.09 4.28
N SER A 876 22.79 12.34 4.25
CA SER A 876 22.83 10.90 4.52
C SER A 876 23.16 10.62 5.98
N PHE A 877 22.43 9.70 6.60
CA PHE A 877 22.80 9.15 7.91
C PHE A 877 24.00 8.21 7.77
N GLN A 878 24.99 8.34 8.66
CA GLN A 878 26.05 7.35 8.87
C GLN A 878 26.13 6.96 10.35
N SER A 879 26.10 5.65 10.59
CA SER A 879 26.32 5.00 11.89
C SER A 879 27.81 4.78 12.17
N PRO A 880 28.30 4.95 13.41
CA PRO A 880 29.67 4.64 13.77
C PRO A 880 29.84 3.21 14.34
N SER A 881 30.73 2.43 13.75
CA SER A 881 31.50 1.38 14.42
C SER A 881 32.86 1.97 14.86
N GLY A 882 33.57 1.52 15.89
CA GLY A 882 33.40 0.44 16.88
C GLY A 882 34.80 0.06 17.42
N ASN A 883 34.95 -0.55 18.63
CA ASN A 883 36.15 -1.31 19.06
C ASN A 883 35.97 -2.00 20.44
N PRO A 884 36.84 -2.96 20.89
CA PRO A 884 36.36 -4.30 21.24
C PRO A 884 36.89 -4.91 22.57
N TYR A 885 36.74 -6.24 22.73
CA TYR A 885 37.08 -7.13 23.87
C TYR A 885 36.06 -7.10 25.05
N THR A 886 35.76 -8.19 25.78
CA THR A 886 36.42 -9.51 25.96
C THR A 886 35.40 -10.63 26.31
N GLU A 887 35.78 -11.91 26.14
CA GLU A 887 35.30 -13.18 26.79
C GLU A 887 34.01 -13.13 27.65
N LEU A 888 32.99 -13.99 27.43
CA LEU A 888 33.04 -15.47 27.48
C LEU A 888 31.79 -16.10 26.82
#